data_AF-A0A833XUA5-F1
#
_entry.id   AF-A0A833XUA5-F1
#
_cell.length_a   1.000
_cell.length_b   1.000
_cell.length_c   1.000
_cell.angle_alpha   90.00
_cell.angle_beta   90.00
_cell.angle_gamma   90.00
#
_symmetry.space_group_name_H-M   'P 1'
#
loop_
_entity.id
_entity.type
_entity.pdbx_description
1 polymer ?
#
loop_
_entity_poly.entity_id
_entity_poly.type
_entity_poly.pdbx_seq_one_letter_code
_entity_poly.pdbx_strand_id
1 'polypeptide(L)'
;MTTSYGAANTALLKDPKIQFPTFRGLRSSNSLALTRPLHSVSVPSSNLSLIRAVATPAKPDTASQTKRSKVEIFKEQSNFIRYPLNEEILTDAPNINEAATQLIKFHGSYQQYNRDDRGQRNYSFMLRTKNPCGKVSNKLYLTMDDLADQFGIGTLRLTTRQTFQLHGVLKKDLKTVMSTIIKNMGSTLGACGDLNRNVLAPAAPLKRKDYLFAQQTADNIAALLAPQSGFYYDVWVDGERVISAEPPEVVKARNDNSHGTNFPDSPEPIYGTQFLPRKFKIAVTVPTDNSVDILTNDIGVVVVSDDEGEPQGFNIYVGGGMGRTHRLETTFARLGEPLGYVPKEDILYAVKAIVVTQRENGRRDDRKYSRMKYLISSWGIEKFRSVVEQYYGKKFEPFRELPEWEFRSYLGWHEQGDGSLFCGLHVDNGRIGGKMKKTLREIIEKHDLSIRLTPNQNIILCDIRKAWKRPITTALAQAGLLQPRFVDPLNITAMACPAFPLCPLAITEAERGIPDIIKRVRAVFEKVGLRYYESVVIRVTGCPNGCARPYMAELGLVGDGPNSYQVWLGGKPNQTSLARSFMDKVKVQDLEKVLEPLFYHWKRRRQSKESFGEFTIRMGFEKLKELVDKWEGPVLLASSRYNLKLFADKETYEAVHELAKLQNKNAHQLAMEVIRNFVASQQNGKGE
;
A
#
# COMPACT_ATOMS: atom_id res chain seq x y z
N MET A 1 43.13 -25.91 -67.03
CA MET A 1 44.31 -26.29 -66.22
C MET A 1 43.77 -26.61 -64.81
N THR A 2 43.46 -27.88 -64.51
CA THR A 2 44.38 -28.94 -64.02
C THR A 2 44.77 -28.73 -62.54
N THR A 3 44.06 -29.32 -61.55
CA THR A 3 44.04 -30.75 -61.08
C THR A 3 45.13 -31.06 -60.03
N SER A 4 44.94 -31.88 -58.97
CA SER A 4 43.73 -32.50 -58.36
C SER A 4 44.10 -33.31 -57.08
N TYR A 5 43.10 -33.99 -56.48
CA TYR A 5 43.12 -35.07 -55.46
C TYR A 5 43.02 -34.66 -53.97
N GLY A 6 42.24 -35.35 -53.11
CA GLY A 6 41.27 -36.46 -53.29
C GLY A 6 40.17 -36.39 -52.19
N ALA A 7 38.91 -36.83 -52.38
CA ALA A 7 38.42 -38.20 -52.57
C ALA A 7 38.53 -39.08 -51.29
N ALA A 8 37.49 -39.76 -50.77
CA ALA A 8 36.13 -40.00 -51.29
C ALA A 8 35.07 -40.38 -50.20
N ASN A 9 33.79 -40.05 -50.45
CA ASN A 9 32.58 -40.92 -50.49
C ASN A 9 32.14 -41.75 -49.23
N THR A 10 30.87 -42.14 -48.94
CA THR A 10 29.47 -42.04 -49.47
C THR A 10 28.51 -42.63 -48.39
N ALA A 11 27.16 -42.76 -48.40
CA ALA A 11 25.93 -42.34 -49.15
C ALA A 11 24.69 -42.87 -48.34
N LEU A 12 23.40 -42.51 -48.51
CA LEU A 12 22.69 -41.37 -49.12
C LEU A 12 21.22 -41.27 -48.58
N LEU A 13 20.56 -40.15 -48.89
CA LEU A 13 19.14 -39.76 -48.74
C LEU A 13 18.03 -40.79 -49.06
N LYS A 14 16.86 -40.65 -48.38
CA LYS A 14 15.54 -40.33 -49.01
C LYS A 14 14.38 -40.00 -48.03
N ASP A 15 13.53 -39.08 -48.50
CA ASP A 15 12.17 -38.68 -48.03
C ASP A 15 11.11 -39.46 -48.88
N PRO A 16 9.74 -39.35 -48.78
CA PRO A 16 8.89 -38.53 -47.90
C PRO A 16 7.54 -39.15 -47.39
N LYS A 17 6.82 -38.38 -46.55
CA LYS A 17 5.33 -38.18 -46.47
C LYS A 17 4.33 -39.29 -46.00
N ILE A 18 3.24 -38.76 -45.39
CA ILE A 18 1.78 -39.10 -45.54
C ILE A 18 1.00 -39.95 -44.48
N GLN A 19 -0.02 -39.27 -43.89
CA GLN A 19 -1.38 -39.65 -43.42
C GLN A 19 -1.67 -40.62 -42.24
N PHE A 20 -2.81 -40.30 -41.58
CA PHE A 20 -3.56 -41.09 -40.60
C PHE A 20 -4.39 -42.22 -41.26
N PRO A 21 -4.74 -43.28 -40.51
CA PRO A 21 -5.93 -44.09 -40.77
C PRO A 21 -7.03 -43.94 -39.69
N THR A 22 -8.29 -44.16 -40.06
CA THR A 22 -9.49 -44.03 -39.21
C THR A 22 -10.14 -45.37 -38.83
N PHE A 23 -10.97 -45.31 -37.78
CA PHE A 23 -11.78 -46.33 -37.13
C PHE A 23 -12.63 -47.28 -38.03
N ARG A 24 -12.53 -48.61 -37.82
CA ARG A 24 -13.54 -49.69 -38.03
C ARG A 24 -13.13 -50.91 -37.18
N GLY A 25 -14.00 -51.80 -36.66
CA GLY A 25 -15.46 -51.74 -36.50
C GLY A 25 -16.13 -53.12 -36.22
N LEU A 26 -16.91 -53.22 -35.12
CA LEU A 26 -18.07 -54.11 -34.87
C LEU A 26 -17.95 -55.68 -34.77
N ARG A 27 -18.48 -56.21 -33.63
CA ARG A 27 -19.29 -57.46 -33.46
C ARG A 27 -18.62 -58.85 -33.68
N SER A 28 -19.12 -59.98 -33.13
CA SER A 28 -19.95 -60.25 -31.92
C SER A 28 -20.02 -61.77 -31.58
N SER A 29 -20.53 -62.08 -30.39
CA SER A 29 -21.36 -63.27 -30.02
C SER A 29 -20.82 -64.72 -30.10
N ASN A 30 -20.89 -65.40 -28.94
CA ASN A 30 -21.22 -66.83 -28.72
C ASN A 30 -20.19 -67.91 -29.15
N SER A 31 -20.10 -69.10 -28.53
CA SER A 31 -20.54 -69.59 -27.20
C SER A 31 -20.02 -71.01 -26.97
N LEU A 32 -19.70 -71.41 -25.73
CA LEU A 32 -20.35 -72.52 -24.97
C LEU A 32 -19.63 -72.75 -23.63
N ALA A 33 -20.26 -73.51 -22.72
CA ALA A 33 -19.86 -73.62 -21.31
C ALA A 33 -19.74 -75.07 -20.81
N LEU A 34 -19.02 -75.25 -19.69
CA LEU A 34 -19.14 -76.41 -18.81
C LEU A 34 -19.21 -75.93 -17.34
N THR A 35 -20.05 -76.58 -16.54
CA THR A 35 -20.36 -76.27 -15.13
C THR A 35 -19.28 -76.83 -14.19
N ARG A 36 -19.13 -76.51 -12.88
CA ARG A 36 -20.08 -76.33 -11.73
C ARG A 36 -19.22 -75.97 -10.47
N PRO A 37 -19.74 -75.68 -9.25
CA PRO A 37 -20.68 -74.62 -8.83
C PRO A 37 -20.29 -73.83 -7.52
N LEU A 38 -21.19 -72.91 -7.12
CA LEU A 38 -21.54 -72.45 -5.75
C LEU A 38 -20.84 -71.26 -5.04
N HIS A 39 -21.69 -70.58 -4.25
CA HIS A 39 -21.50 -69.51 -3.25
C HIS A 39 -20.91 -68.14 -3.66
N SER A 40 -21.82 -67.21 -3.97
CA SER A 40 -21.62 -65.76 -3.89
C SER A 40 -21.89 -65.23 -2.48
N VAL A 41 -21.01 -64.38 -1.94
CA VAL A 41 -21.27 -63.52 -0.76
C VAL A 41 -21.55 -62.09 -1.24
N SER A 42 -22.45 -61.39 -0.55
CA SER A 42 -22.92 -60.05 -0.92
C SER A 42 -21.85 -58.97 -0.83
N VAL A 43 -21.82 -58.07 -1.82
CA VAL A 43 -20.97 -56.87 -1.84
C VAL A 43 -21.42 -55.86 -0.77
N PRO A 44 -20.56 -55.44 0.18
CA PRO A 44 -20.78 -54.25 0.97
C PRO A 44 -20.49 -53.00 0.13
N SER A 45 -21.33 -51.97 0.24
CA SER A 45 -21.06 -50.67 -0.38
C SER A 45 -19.73 -50.09 0.11
N SER A 46 -18.85 -49.69 -0.81
CA SER A 46 -17.61 -49.00 -0.50
C SER A 46 -17.90 -47.60 0.06
N ASN A 47 -17.98 -47.52 1.39
CA ASN A 47 -18.12 -46.26 2.12
C ASN A 47 -17.08 -45.25 1.63
N LEU A 48 -17.53 -44.03 1.33
CA LEU A 48 -16.65 -42.89 1.05
C LEU A 48 -15.70 -42.71 2.23
N SER A 49 -14.41 -42.96 1.99
CA SER A 49 -13.37 -42.86 3.01
C SER A 49 -13.14 -41.39 3.37
N LEU A 50 -13.79 -40.95 4.44
CA LEU A 50 -13.45 -39.73 5.16
C LEU A 50 -11.93 -39.68 5.41
N ILE A 51 -11.22 -38.83 4.68
CA ILE A 51 -9.79 -38.59 4.86
C ILE A 51 -9.60 -37.84 6.18
N ARG A 52 -9.52 -38.63 7.26
CA ARG A 52 -9.56 -38.17 8.64
C ARG A 52 -8.17 -37.73 9.10
N ALA A 53 -7.96 -36.42 9.14
CA ALA A 53 -6.77 -35.72 9.60
C ALA A 53 -5.47 -36.01 8.81
N VAL A 54 -4.80 -34.95 8.37
CA VAL A 54 -3.38 -35.07 8.01
C VAL A 54 -2.61 -35.40 9.29
N ALA A 55 -2.09 -36.64 9.36
CA ALA A 55 -1.31 -37.07 10.50
C ALA A 55 -0.09 -36.16 10.66
N THR A 56 -0.05 -35.39 11.76
CA THR A 56 1.19 -34.74 12.19
C THR A 56 2.18 -35.87 12.46
N PRO A 57 3.36 -35.91 11.82
CA PRO A 57 4.33 -36.96 12.08
C PRO A 57 4.66 -37.00 13.57
N ALA A 58 4.51 -38.18 14.20
CA ALA A 58 4.89 -38.37 15.58
C ALA A 58 6.37 -38.02 15.72
N LYS A 59 6.67 -36.92 16.40
CA LYS A 59 8.05 -36.50 16.64
C LYS A 59 8.68 -37.51 17.60
N PRO A 60 9.89 -38.03 17.31
CA PRO A 60 10.62 -38.81 18.31
C PRO A 60 10.95 -37.94 19.52
N ASP A 61 11.02 -38.54 20.71
CA ASP A 61 11.23 -37.83 21.98
C ASP A 61 12.57 -37.08 22.09
N THR A 62 13.48 -37.31 21.14
CA THR A 62 14.73 -36.57 20.95
C THR A 62 14.57 -35.23 20.20
N ALA A 63 13.36 -34.87 19.78
CA ALA A 63 13.10 -33.64 19.03
C ALA A 63 13.33 -32.38 19.88
N SER A 64 14.49 -31.73 19.69
CA SER A 64 14.84 -30.46 20.34
C SER A 64 13.70 -29.43 20.26
N GLN A 65 13.48 -28.68 21.34
CA GLN A 65 12.37 -27.72 21.45
C GLN A 65 12.34 -26.80 20.23
N THR A 66 11.19 -26.77 19.54
CA THR A 66 11.03 -26.04 18.29
C THR A 66 11.23 -24.54 18.54
N LYS A 67 12.35 -24.00 18.03
CA LYS A 67 12.81 -22.63 18.29
C LYS A 67 11.72 -21.61 18.01
N ARG A 68 11.29 -20.87 19.04
CA ARG A 68 10.26 -19.83 18.97
C ARG A 68 10.87 -18.46 19.31
N SER A 69 10.37 -17.41 18.66
CA SER A 69 10.77 -16.05 19.01
C SER A 69 10.15 -15.60 20.34
N LYS A 70 10.79 -14.68 21.07
CA LYS A 70 10.28 -14.09 22.34
C LYS A 70 8.80 -13.70 22.30
N VAL A 71 8.33 -13.18 21.16
CA VAL A 71 6.94 -12.69 21.01
C VAL A 71 5.92 -13.84 21.02
N GLU A 72 6.31 -15.06 20.62
CA GLU A 72 5.43 -16.22 20.76
C GLU A 72 5.30 -16.65 22.22
N ILE A 73 6.37 -16.53 23.01
CA ILE A 73 6.35 -16.80 24.46
C ILE A 73 5.49 -15.77 25.19
N PHE A 74 5.67 -14.47 24.86
CA PHE A 74 4.83 -13.41 25.42
C PHE A 74 3.34 -13.57 25.05
N LYS A 75 3.00 -14.02 23.83
CA LYS A 75 1.59 -14.31 23.47
C LYS A 75 1.03 -15.45 24.32
N GLU A 76 1.75 -16.56 24.41
CA GLU A 76 1.36 -17.76 25.18
C GLU A 76 1.07 -17.45 26.65
N GLN A 77 1.97 -16.71 27.30
CA GLN A 77 1.90 -16.41 28.74
C GLN A 77 0.94 -15.26 29.10
N SER A 78 0.26 -14.65 28.13
CA SER A 78 -0.46 -13.38 28.33
C SER A 78 -1.95 -13.47 28.64
N ASN A 79 -2.52 -14.68 28.81
CA ASN A 79 -3.98 -14.87 28.94
C ASN A 79 -4.76 -14.10 27.84
N PHE A 80 -4.44 -14.43 26.59
CA PHE A 80 -4.91 -13.72 25.39
C PHE A 80 -4.64 -12.21 25.45
N ILE A 81 -3.37 -11.84 25.55
CA ILE A 81 -2.82 -10.48 25.43
C ILE A 81 -3.08 -9.52 26.62
N ARG A 82 -3.73 -10.00 27.70
CA ARG A 82 -3.98 -9.23 28.93
C ARG A 82 -2.73 -8.99 29.79
N TYR A 83 -2.02 -10.05 30.16
CA TYR A 83 -0.94 -10.04 31.15
C TYR A 83 0.46 -10.00 30.50
N PRO A 84 1.45 -9.26 31.04
CA PRO A 84 1.39 -8.37 32.21
C PRO A 84 0.95 -6.93 31.86
N LEU A 85 0.34 -6.70 30.69
CA LEU A 85 -0.02 -5.34 30.25
C LEU A 85 -1.05 -4.67 31.18
N ASN A 86 -2.02 -5.44 31.68
CA ASN A 86 -3.03 -5.01 32.64
C ASN A 86 -2.42 -4.42 33.91
N GLU A 87 -1.39 -5.05 34.47
CA GLU A 87 -0.68 -4.57 35.66
C GLU A 87 0.29 -3.43 35.31
N GLU A 88 1.06 -3.59 34.24
CA GLU A 88 2.05 -2.61 33.78
C GLU A 88 1.44 -1.26 33.43
N ILE A 89 0.16 -1.19 33.06
CA ILE A 89 -0.55 0.07 32.80
C ILE A 89 -0.86 0.87 34.07
N LEU A 90 -0.95 0.20 35.23
CA LEU A 90 -1.33 0.80 36.51
C LEU A 90 -0.13 1.31 37.32
N THR A 91 1.11 1.00 36.93
CA THR A 91 2.32 1.43 37.66
C THR A 91 2.71 2.88 37.33
N ASP A 92 3.29 3.60 38.30
CA ASP A 92 3.70 5.02 38.13
C ASP A 92 4.82 5.26 37.11
N ALA A 93 5.56 4.21 36.72
CA ALA A 93 6.63 4.32 35.74
C ALA A 93 6.10 4.88 34.41
N PRO A 94 6.72 5.89 33.77
CA PRO A 94 6.21 6.52 32.55
C PRO A 94 6.25 5.60 31.32
N ASN A 95 6.87 4.43 31.45
CA ASN A 95 6.98 3.38 30.44
C ASN A 95 6.38 2.05 30.95
N ILE A 96 6.39 1.04 30.07
CA ILE A 96 6.06 -0.36 30.35
C ILE A 96 7.21 -1.29 29.91
N ASN A 97 7.24 -2.52 30.45
CA ASN A 97 8.28 -3.53 30.26
C ASN A 97 8.34 -4.13 28.82
N GLU A 98 9.29 -5.03 28.54
CA GLU A 98 9.48 -5.61 27.19
C GLU A 98 8.23 -6.38 26.70
N ALA A 99 7.61 -7.19 27.57
CA ALA A 99 6.45 -8.01 27.24
C ALA A 99 5.22 -7.13 26.98
N ALA A 100 4.86 -6.26 27.93
CA ALA A 100 3.78 -5.29 27.78
C ALA A 100 4.00 -4.38 26.55
N THR A 101 5.24 -3.97 26.28
CA THR A 101 5.61 -3.26 25.04
C THR A 101 5.28 -4.05 23.78
N GLN A 102 5.30 -5.39 23.76
CA GLN A 102 4.80 -6.19 22.62
C GLN A 102 3.27 -6.34 22.62
N LEU A 103 2.66 -6.57 23.78
CA LEU A 103 1.23 -6.86 23.93
C LEU A 103 0.32 -5.63 23.67
N ILE A 104 0.75 -4.43 24.06
CA ILE A 104 0.01 -3.19 23.80
C ILE A 104 -0.17 -2.89 22.30
N LYS A 105 0.65 -3.54 21.46
CA LYS A 105 0.52 -3.47 20.00
C LYS A 105 -0.73 -4.17 19.51
N PHE A 106 -1.25 -5.21 20.15
CA PHE A 106 -2.50 -5.86 19.73
C PHE A 106 -3.70 -4.94 20.01
N HIS A 107 -3.60 -4.15 21.08
CA HIS A 107 -4.49 -3.05 21.46
C HIS A 107 -4.32 -1.79 20.58
N GLY A 108 -3.48 -1.83 19.55
CA GLY A 108 -3.33 -0.72 18.59
C GLY A 108 -2.29 0.35 18.94
N SER A 109 -1.68 0.31 20.13
CA SER A 109 -0.73 1.33 20.59
C SER A 109 0.74 0.91 20.45
N TYR A 110 1.66 1.88 20.48
CA TYR A 110 3.11 1.68 20.52
C TYR A 110 3.72 2.63 21.53
N GLN A 111 4.49 2.09 22.49
CA GLN A 111 5.45 2.87 23.25
C GLN A 111 6.52 3.44 22.31
N GLN A 112 6.82 4.72 22.48
CA GLN A 112 7.80 5.53 21.78
C GLN A 112 8.60 6.36 22.79
N TYR A 113 9.66 7.00 22.31
CA TYR A 113 10.31 8.10 23.00
C TYR A 113 10.77 9.10 21.94
N ASN A 114 10.88 10.38 22.32
CA ASN A 114 11.44 11.38 21.41
C ASN A 114 12.94 11.11 21.19
N ARG A 115 13.39 11.16 19.94
CA ARG A 115 14.79 10.90 19.54
C ARG A 115 15.55 12.17 19.17
N ASP A 116 14.91 13.33 19.15
CA ASP A 116 15.59 14.63 19.09
C ASP A 116 16.11 15.04 20.49
N ASP A 117 15.44 14.59 21.56
CA ASP A 117 15.82 14.86 22.95
C ASP A 117 17.19 14.25 23.30
N ARG A 118 18.03 15.02 23.98
CA ARG A 118 19.34 14.60 24.47
C ARG A 118 19.27 14.33 25.98
N GLY A 119 19.69 13.14 26.40
CA GLY A 119 19.69 12.73 27.81
C GLY A 119 18.57 11.74 28.15
N GLN A 120 17.68 12.12 29.07
CA GLN A 120 16.61 11.25 29.56
C GLN A 120 15.56 10.96 28.47
N ARG A 121 15.03 9.75 28.45
CA ARG A 121 14.00 9.34 27.49
C ARG A 121 12.62 9.84 27.93
N ASN A 122 12.12 10.86 27.23
CA ASN A 122 10.73 11.27 27.31
C ASN A 122 9.84 10.25 26.61
N TYR A 123 9.25 9.34 27.39
CA TYR A 123 8.37 8.28 26.92
C TYR A 123 6.97 8.81 26.58
N SER A 124 6.39 8.29 25.50
CA SER A 124 5.02 8.56 25.08
C SER A 124 4.48 7.39 24.26
N PHE A 125 3.20 7.43 23.93
CA PHE A 125 2.50 6.40 23.18
C PHE A 125 1.89 6.98 21.90
N MET A 126 1.99 6.23 20.80
CA MET A 126 1.18 6.46 19.60
C MET A 126 0.08 5.42 19.52
N LEU A 127 -1.15 5.90 19.39
CA LEU A 127 -2.33 5.09 19.13
C LEU A 127 -2.60 5.06 17.62
N ARG A 128 -3.12 3.94 17.12
CA ARG A 128 -3.59 3.79 15.75
C ARG A 128 -5.00 3.24 15.74
N THR A 129 -5.90 3.88 15.00
CA THR A 129 -7.28 3.42 14.82
C THR A 129 -7.39 2.25 13.82
N LYS A 130 -8.50 1.52 13.87
CA LYS A 130 -8.99 0.59 12.85
C LYS A 130 -10.22 1.25 12.21
N ASN A 131 -10.13 1.55 10.92
CA ASN A 131 -11.16 2.20 10.11
C ASN A 131 -11.27 1.45 8.77
N PRO A 132 -12.01 0.33 8.71
CA PRO A 132 -12.23 -0.40 7.46
C PRO A 132 -12.75 0.54 6.36
N CYS A 133 -12.30 0.33 5.12
CA CYS A 133 -12.50 1.26 3.99
C CYS A 133 -12.00 2.70 4.17
N GLY A 134 -11.32 3.01 5.28
CA GLY A 134 -11.04 4.37 5.71
C GLY A 134 -12.22 5.14 6.27
N LYS A 135 -13.38 4.50 6.51
CA LYS A 135 -14.61 5.16 7.01
C LYS A 135 -14.40 5.72 8.43
N VAL A 136 -14.82 6.96 8.63
CA VAL A 136 -14.86 7.63 9.95
C VAL A 136 -16.17 8.42 10.04
N SER A 137 -16.93 8.23 11.13
CA SER A 137 -18.11 9.05 11.41
C SER A 137 -17.72 10.45 11.87
N ASN A 138 -18.64 11.41 11.76
CA ASN A 138 -18.46 12.77 12.26
C ASN A 138 -17.98 12.78 13.73
N LYS A 139 -18.77 12.13 14.60
CA LYS A 139 -18.49 11.94 16.04
C LYS A 139 -17.10 11.39 16.33
N LEU A 140 -16.64 10.39 15.57
CA LEU A 140 -15.29 9.84 15.74
C LEU A 140 -14.20 10.80 15.25
N TYR A 141 -14.45 11.59 14.19
CA TYR A 141 -13.49 12.61 13.76
C TYR A 141 -13.31 13.70 14.83
N LEU A 142 -14.40 14.28 15.33
CA LEU A 142 -14.34 15.31 16.38
C LEU A 142 -13.66 14.77 17.64
N THR A 143 -13.99 13.55 18.05
CA THR A 143 -13.30 12.87 19.17
C THR A 143 -11.80 12.72 18.93
N MET A 144 -11.38 12.26 17.75
CA MET A 144 -9.95 12.14 17.43
C MET A 144 -9.25 13.51 17.36
N ASP A 145 -9.97 14.55 16.93
CA ASP A 145 -9.48 15.93 16.85
C ASP A 145 -9.28 16.54 18.25
N ASP A 146 -10.23 16.35 19.16
CA ASP A 146 -10.14 16.79 20.57
C ASP A 146 -9.02 16.06 21.32
N LEU A 147 -8.96 14.72 21.22
CA LEU A 147 -7.92 13.92 21.87
C LEU A 147 -6.51 14.28 21.39
N ALA A 148 -6.36 14.75 20.15
CA ALA A 148 -5.06 15.13 19.61
C ALA A 148 -4.50 16.43 20.22
N ASP A 149 -5.38 17.35 20.64
CA ASP A 149 -4.98 18.61 21.30
C ASP A 149 -4.92 18.47 22.82
N GLN A 150 -5.82 17.68 23.43
CA GLN A 150 -5.89 17.50 24.88
C GLN A 150 -4.81 16.55 25.44
N PHE A 151 -4.49 15.47 24.71
CA PHE A 151 -3.59 14.41 25.19
C PHE A 151 -2.45 14.08 24.20
N GLY A 152 -2.48 14.61 22.98
CA GLY A 152 -1.46 14.41 21.96
C GLY A 152 -0.54 15.62 21.77
N ILE A 153 0.16 15.64 20.63
CA ILE A 153 1.02 16.77 20.19
C ILE A 153 0.31 17.71 19.20
N GLY A 154 -0.99 17.97 19.37
CA GLY A 154 -1.77 18.88 18.53
C GLY A 154 -1.90 18.46 17.06
N THR A 155 -1.66 17.18 16.73
CA THR A 155 -1.69 16.70 15.34
C THR A 155 -2.29 15.30 15.18
N LEU A 156 -3.04 15.14 14.09
CA LEU A 156 -3.49 13.84 13.57
C LEU A 156 -2.63 13.44 12.37
N ARG A 157 -2.35 12.14 12.24
CA ARG A 157 -1.54 11.58 11.14
C ARG A 157 -2.30 10.52 10.36
N LEU A 158 -2.79 10.88 9.17
CA LEU A 158 -3.42 9.96 8.23
C LEU A 158 -2.38 8.94 7.73
N THR A 159 -2.76 7.67 7.53
CA THR A 159 -1.78 6.60 7.25
C THR A 159 -1.90 5.98 5.86
N THR A 160 -0.82 5.31 5.42
CA THR A 160 -0.79 4.46 4.20
C THR A 160 -1.71 3.23 4.24
N ARG A 161 -2.59 3.14 5.25
CA ARG A 161 -3.62 2.11 5.41
C ARG A 161 -4.97 2.68 5.87
N GLN A 162 -5.28 3.94 5.54
CA GLN A 162 -6.60 4.53 5.78
C GLN A 162 -6.99 4.57 7.27
N THR A 163 -6.04 4.89 8.15
CA THR A 163 -6.29 5.07 9.60
C THR A 163 -5.78 6.43 10.07
N PHE A 164 -6.13 6.83 11.28
CA PHE A 164 -5.36 7.82 12.04
C PHE A 164 -4.17 7.19 12.76
N GLN A 165 -3.20 8.02 13.10
CA GLN A 165 -2.29 7.88 14.23
C GLN A 165 -2.32 9.16 15.05
N LEU A 166 -2.46 9.02 16.37
CA LEU A 166 -2.38 10.10 17.34
C LEU A 166 -1.12 9.83 18.17
N HIS A 167 -0.23 10.82 18.28
CA HIS A 167 1.11 10.67 18.87
C HIS A 167 1.24 11.50 20.15
N GLY A 168 2.11 11.06 21.07
CA GLY A 168 2.54 11.84 22.23
C GLY A 168 1.81 11.56 23.55
N VAL A 169 0.81 10.67 23.54
CA VAL A 169 -0.01 10.38 24.73
C VAL A 169 0.85 9.82 25.86
N LEU A 170 0.78 10.41 27.04
CA LEU A 170 1.48 9.91 28.22
C LEU A 170 0.77 8.67 28.77
N LYS A 171 1.53 7.78 29.43
CA LYS A 171 0.99 6.50 29.94
C LYS A 171 -0.27 6.68 30.80
N LYS A 172 -0.23 7.64 31.74
CA LYS A 172 -1.33 7.95 32.68
C LYS A 172 -2.66 8.26 31.97
N ASP A 173 -2.60 8.89 30.79
CA ASP A 173 -3.76 9.34 30.02
C ASP A 173 -4.25 8.26 29.05
N LEU A 174 -3.48 7.19 28.85
CA LEU A 174 -3.70 6.22 27.77
C LEU A 174 -5.02 5.45 27.92
N LYS A 175 -5.47 5.16 29.15
CA LYS A 175 -6.80 4.54 29.39
C LYS A 175 -7.93 5.51 29.05
N THR A 176 -7.80 6.79 29.40
CA THR A 176 -8.74 7.87 29.05
C THR A 176 -8.86 8.03 27.53
N VAL A 177 -7.74 8.10 26.81
CA VAL A 177 -7.75 8.22 25.34
C VAL A 177 -8.36 6.97 24.69
N MET A 178 -7.99 5.77 25.13
CA MET A 178 -8.53 4.51 24.58
C MET A 178 -10.04 4.35 24.81
N SER A 179 -10.50 4.53 26.05
CA SER A 179 -11.93 4.45 26.40
C SER A 179 -12.76 5.51 25.67
N THR A 180 -12.24 6.73 25.51
CA THR A 180 -12.91 7.80 24.77
C THR A 180 -13.05 7.45 23.28
N ILE A 181 -12.03 6.84 22.66
CA ILE A 181 -12.14 6.35 21.27
C ILE A 181 -13.23 5.27 21.16
N ILE A 182 -13.24 4.29 22.09
CA ILE A 182 -14.19 3.18 22.11
C ILE A 182 -15.63 3.67 22.26
N LYS A 183 -15.89 4.58 23.22
CA LYS A 183 -17.24 5.11 23.50
C LYS A 183 -17.74 6.09 22.43
N ASN A 184 -16.91 6.50 21.48
CA ASN A 184 -17.25 7.38 20.37
C ASN A 184 -17.14 6.71 18.99
N MET A 185 -17.59 5.45 18.88
CA MET A 185 -17.68 4.66 17.64
C MET A 185 -16.33 4.31 16.99
N GLY A 186 -15.22 4.46 17.73
CA GLY A 186 -13.88 4.13 17.28
C GLY A 186 -13.37 2.79 17.83
N SER A 187 -12.26 2.33 17.26
CA SER A 187 -11.50 1.21 17.82
C SER A 187 -10.03 1.33 17.41
N THR A 188 -9.13 0.78 18.22
CA THR A 188 -7.70 0.58 17.91
C THR A 188 -7.33 -0.90 17.83
N LEU A 189 -8.27 -1.81 18.15
CA LEU A 189 -8.07 -3.26 18.19
C LEU A 189 -7.55 -3.80 16.84
N GLY A 190 -6.41 -4.49 16.86
CA GLY A 190 -5.79 -5.07 15.66
C GLY A 190 -5.15 -4.08 14.69
N ALA A 191 -5.20 -2.77 14.94
CA ALA A 191 -4.50 -1.79 14.11
C ALA A 191 -2.97 -2.03 14.11
N CYS A 192 -2.46 -2.64 15.19
CA CYS A 192 -1.06 -2.98 15.42
C CYS A 192 -0.90 -4.51 15.69
N GLY A 193 0.11 -4.97 16.44
CA GLY A 193 0.25 -6.39 16.82
C GLY A 193 0.56 -7.39 15.68
N ASP A 194 0.39 -8.68 15.93
CA ASP A 194 0.47 -9.78 14.95
C ASP A 194 -0.93 -10.33 14.63
N LEU A 195 -1.74 -9.42 14.11
CA LEU A 195 -3.15 -9.59 13.73
C LEU A 195 -3.36 -9.17 12.27
N ASN A 196 -4.57 -9.40 11.76
CA ASN A 196 -5.03 -8.67 10.57
C ASN A 196 -5.07 -7.17 10.89
N ARG A 197 -4.47 -6.37 10.02
CA ARG A 197 -4.46 -4.91 10.12
C ARG A 197 -5.70 -4.32 9.48
N ASN A 198 -5.80 -3.00 9.50
CA ASN A 198 -6.87 -2.30 8.79
C ASN A 198 -6.99 -2.77 7.33
N VAL A 199 -8.19 -3.16 6.92
CA VAL A 199 -8.49 -3.68 5.58
C VAL A 199 -8.76 -2.49 4.67
N LEU A 200 -8.11 -2.46 3.51
CA LEU A 200 -8.25 -1.36 2.56
C LEU A 200 -9.45 -1.57 1.65
N ALA A 201 -10.05 -0.47 1.21
CA ALA A 201 -11.05 -0.45 0.14
C ALA A 201 -10.98 0.87 -0.65
N PRO A 202 -11.59 0.95 -1.85
CA PRO A 202 -11.67 2.18 -2.63
C PRO A 202 -12.27 3.32 -1.80
N ALA A 203 -11.49 4.39 -1.60
CA ALA A 203 -11.82 5.41 -0.61
C ALA A 203 -12.95 6.34 -1.06
N ALA A 204 -13.23 6.46 -2.37
CA ALA A 204 -14.31 7.31 -2.85
C ALA A 204 -15.70 6.81 -2.40
N PRO A 205 -16.58 7.70 -1.90
CA PRO A 205 -17.95 7.37 -1.49
C PRO A 205 -18.93 7.21 -2.69
N LEU A 206 -18.46 6.62 -3.80
CA LEU A 206 -19.29 6.32 -4.97
C LEU A 206 -20.38 5.31 -4.62
N LYS A 207 -21.60 5.56 -5.07
CA LYS A 207 -22.76 4.67 -4.86
C LYS A 207 -22.91 3.60 -5.95
N ARG A 208 -21.85 3.30 -6.72
CA ARG A 208 -21.82 2.18 -7.68
C ARG A 208 -21.89 0.85 -6.93
N LYS A 209 -22.60 -0.15 -7.47
CA LYS A 209 -22.74 -1.49 -6.89
C LYS A 209 -21.39 -2.10 -6.50
N ASP A 210 -20.42 -2.10 -7.41
CA ASP A 210 -19.08 -2.65 -7.23
C ASP A 210 -18.27 -1.94 -6.13
N TYR A 211 -18.28 -0.60 -6.09
CA TYR A 211 -17.61 0.17 -5.04
C TYR A 211 -18.23 -0.08 -3.67
N LEU A 212 -19.56 -0.12 -3.57
CA LEU A 212 -20.27 -0.42 -2.32
C LEU A 212 -19.99 -1.85 -1.85
N PHE A 213 -20.00 -2.82 -2.78
CA PHE A 213 -19.74 -4.23 -2.47
C PHE A 213 -18.28 -4.51 -2.08
N ALA A 214 -17.31 -3.86 -2.74
CA ALA A 214 -15.90 -3.90 -2.33
C ALA A 214 -15.72 -3.34 -0.91
N GLN A 215 -16.45 -2.28 -0.57
CA GLN A 215 -16.42 -1.67 0.76
C GLN A 215 -17.09 -2.56 1.81
N GLN A 216 -18.27 -3.11 1.55
CA GLN A 216 -18.94 -4.04 2.47
C GLN A 216 -18.09 -5.30 2.71
N THR A 217 -17.43 -5.81 1.66
CA THR A 217 -16.53 -6.97 1.75
C THR A 217 -15.31 -6.66 2.63
N ALA A 218 -14.72 -5.47 2.51
CA ALA A 218 -13.60 -5.05 3.36
C ALA A 218 -14.02 -4.90 4.84
N ASP A 219 -15.24 -4.40 5.10
CA ASP A 219 -15.80 -4.30 6.45
C ASP A 219 -16.07 -5.71 7.02
N ASN A 220 -16.71 -6.59 6.26
CA ASN A 220 -16.99 -7.98 6.64
C ASN A 220 -15.71 -8.78 6.93
N ILE A 221 -14.66 -8.64 6.11
CA ILE A 221 -13.35 -9.25 6.37
C ILE A 221 -12.69 -8.65 7.62
N ALA A 222 -12.87 -7.34 7.87
CA ALA A 222 -12.34 -6.69 9.07
C ALA A 222 -13.05 -7.12 10.35
N ALA A 223 -14.34 -7.49 10.28
CA ALA A 223 -15.12 -8.06 11.37
C ALA A 223 -14.80 -9.55 11.59
N LEU A 224 -14.79 -10.37 10.52
CA LEU A 224 -14.39 -11.79 10.54
C LEU A 224 -13.07 -11.99 11.30
N LEU A 225 -12.09 -11.14 10.99
CA LEU A 225 -10.73 -11.16 11.54
C LEU A 225 -10.53 -10.13 12.68
N ALA A 226 -11.58 -9.83 13.44
CA ALA A 226 -11.46 -9.15 14.73
C ALA A 226 -11.16 -10.18 15.85
N PRO A 227 -10.20 -9.93 16.76
CA PRO A 227 -10.01 -10.75 17.96
C PRO A 227 -11.30 -10.87 18.78
N GLN A 228 -11.61 -12.07 19.26
CA GLN A 228 -12.88 -12.40 19.93
C GLN A 228 -12.76 -12.55 21.45
N SER A 229 -11.55 -12.72 21.99
CA SER A 229 -11.32 -13.12 23.39
C SER A 229 -11.58 -12.05 24.44
N GLY A 230 -12.09 -10.89 24.08
CA GLY A 230 -12.54 -9.83 25.00
C GLY A 230 -11.45 -8.87 25.53
N PHE A 231 -10.16 -9.25 25.47
CA PHE A 231 -9.04 -8.56 26.15
C PHE A 231 -9.03 -7.03 25.99
N TYR A 232 -9.50 -6.53 24.86
CA TYR A 232 -9.49 -5.12 24.50
C TYR A 232 -10.51 -4.29 25.32
N TYR A 233 -11.68 -4.85 25.62
CA TYR A 233 -12.67 -4.17 26.46
C TYR A 233 -12.35 -4.33 27.94
N ASP A 234 -11.84 -5.48 28.36
CA ASP A 234 -11.37 -5.73 29.72
C ASP A 234 -10.31 -4.69 30.18
N VAL A 235 -9.32 -4.38 29.32
CA VAL A 235 -8.21 -3.47 29.68
C VAL A 235 -8.60 -1.98 29.60
N TRP A 236 -9.44 -1.58 28.64
CA TRP A 236 -9.69 -0.16 28.37
C TRP A 236 -11.00 0.39 28.91
N VAL A 237 -12.04 -0.43 29.02
CA VAL A 237 -13.39 -0.05 29.47
C VAL A 237 -13.94 -1.02 30.51
N ASP A 238 -13.04 -1.68 31.25
CA ASP A 238 -13.37 -2.52 32.42
C ASP A 238 -14.42 -3.61 32.14
N GLY A 239 -14.40 -4.15 30.91
CA GLY A 239 -15.32 -5.19 30.43
C GLY A 239 -16.61 -4.68 29.79
N GLU A 240 -16.89 -3.37 29.80
CA GLU A 240 -18.06 -2.75 29.18
C GLU A 240 -18.05 -2.95 27.66
N ARG A 241 -18.84 -3.91 27.18
CA ARG A 241 -18.89 -4.25 25.75
C ARG A 241 -19.68 -3.21 24.96
N VAL A 242 -18.97 -2.31 24.27
CA VAL A 242 -19.55 -1.51 23.19
C VAL A 242 -19.76 -2.42 21.97
N ILE A 243 -20.96 -3.02 21.87
CA ILE A 243 -21.32 -3.97 20.81
C ILE A 243 -21.87 -3.21 19.60
N SER A 244 -21.20 -3.34 18.45
CA SER A 244 -21.84 -3.17 17.14
C SER A 244 -22.42 -4.50 16.68
N ALA A 245 -23.62 -4.51 16.10
CA ALA A 245 -24.17 -5.72 15.48
C ALA A 245 -23.25 -6.22 14.35
N GLU A 246 -22.90 -7.51 14.38
CA GLU A 246 -22.13 -8.15 13.31
C GLU A 246 -23.05 -8.78 12.25
N PRO A 247 -22.69 -8.75 10.95
CA PRO A 247 -23.50 -9.37 9.91
C PRO A 247 -23.61 -10.90 10.08
N PRO A 248 -24.79 -11.53 9.88
CA PRO A 248 -24.99 -12.97 10.08
C PRO A 248 -24.05 -13.85 9.25
N GLU A 249 -23.69 -13.44 8.04
CA GLU A 249 -22.74 -14.14 7.17
C GLU A 249 -21.30 -14.10 7.71
N VAL A 250 -20.92 -13.03 8.41
CA VAL A 250 -19.63 -12.93 9.11
C VAL A 250 -19.60 -13.88 10.30
N VAL A 251 -20.67 -13.92 11.10
CA VAL A 251 -20.78 -14.84 12.24
C VAL A 251 -20.77 -16.30 11.74
N LYS A 252 -21.52 -16.62 10.68
CA LYS A 252 -21.55 -17.96 10.05
C LYS A 252 -20.16 -18.37 9.54
N ALA A 253 -19.49 -17.52 8.76
CA ALA A 253 -18.17 -17.82 8.22
C ALA A 253 -17.08 -17.87 9.30
N ARG A 254 -17.21 -17.08 10.38
CA ARG A 254 -16.31 -17.18 11.54
C ARG A 254 -16.50 -18.51 12.25
N ASN A 255 -17.72 -18.89 12.57
CA ASN A 255 -18.03 -20.03 13.44
C ASN A 255 -17.94 -21.40 12.73
N ASP A 256 -18.03 -21.42 11.40
CA ASP A 256 -17.76 -22.62 10.59
C ASP A 256 -16.46 -23.35 11.01
N ASN A 257 -16.50 -24.68 11.03
CA ASN A 257 -15.33 -25.52 11.24
C ASN A 257 -15.33 -26.78 10.36
N SER A 258 -16.11 -26.81 9.27
CA SER A 258 -16.25 -27.98 8.37
C SER A 258 -14.91 -28.48 7.80
N HIS A 259 -13.88 -27.62 7.79
CA HIS A 259 -12.56 -27.90 7.23
C HIS A 259 -11.42 -27.68 8.25
N GLY A 260 -11.69 -27.84 9.55
CA GLY A 260 -10.66 -27.81 10.61
C GLY A 260 -9.96 -26.45 10.75
N THR A 261 -10.67 -25.37 10.42
CA THR A 261 -10.14 -24.01 10.39
C THR A 261 -10.12 -23.33 11.76
N ASN A 262 -10.94 -23.77 12.72
CA ASN A 262 -11.08 -23.15 14.04
C ASN A 262 -10.58 -24.05 15.18
N PHE A 263 -10.17 -23.41 16.27
CA PHE A 263 -10.06 -24.01 17.60
C PHE A 263 -11.41 -23.86 18.32
N PRO A 264 -12.23 -24.93 18.47
CA PRO A 264 -13.64 -24.79 18.90
C PRO A 264 -13.78 -24.18 20.30
N ASP A 265 -12.97 -24.61 21.26
CA ASP A 265 -13.06 -24.20 22.66
C ASP A 265 -12.14 -23.00 23.00
N SER A 266 -11.59 -22.32 21.99
CA SER A 266 -10.70 -21.18 22.21
C SER A 266 -11.46 -19.85 22.27
N PRO A 267 -11.14 -18.96 23.23
CA PRO A 267 -11.53 -17.56 23.19
C PRO A 267 -11.13 -16.82 21.89
N GLU A 268 -10.21 -17.38 21.11
CA GLU A 268 -9.85 -16.92 19.78
C GLU A 268 -10.05 -18.04 18.74
N PRO A 269 -11.28 -18.27 18.21
CA PRO A 269 -11.57 -19.44 17.39
C PRO A 269 -10.74 -19.48 16.10
N ILE A 270 -10.53 -18.35 15.42
CA ILE A 270 -9.66 -18.25 14.24
C ILE A 270 -8.18 -18.06 14.64
N TYR A 271 -7.87 -17.26 15.66
CA TYR A 271 -6.49 -16.86 15.94
C TYR A 271 -5.71 -17.85 16.83
N GLY A 272 -6.37 -18.51 17.77
CA GLY A 272 -5.76 -19.31 18.83
C GLY A 272 -4.84 -18.51 19.76
N THR A 273 -4.33 -19.15 20.81
CA THR A 273 -3.44 -18.55 21.81
C THR A 273 -2.20 -17.86 21.20
N GLN A 274 -1.71 -18.38 20.08
CA GLN A 274 -0.50 -17.89 19.41
C GLN A 274 -0.77 -16.81 18.36
N PHE A 275 -2.04 -16.44 18.08
CA PHE A 275 -2.42 -15.52 17.00
C PHE A 275 -1.69 -15.82 15.68
N LEU A 276 -1.44 -14.83 14.81
CA LEU A 276 -0.62 -15.04 13.63
C LEU A 276 0.89 -14.96 13.95
N PRO A 277 1.76 -15.55 13.11
CA PRO A 277 3.22 -15.37 13.22
C PRO A 277 3.65 -13.90 13.05
N ARG A 278 2.86 -13.12 12.29
CA ARG A 278 3.11 -11.71 12.04
C ARG A 278 1.85 -10.94 11.65
N LYS A 279 1.96 -9.61 11.64
CA LYS A 279 1.01 -8.69 10.99
C LYS A 279 0.56 -9.23 9.62
N PHE A 280 -0.73 -9.17 9.36
CA PHE A 280 -1.36 -9.58 8.10
C PHE A 280 -2.10 -8.39 7.49
N LYS A 281 -2.12 -8.27 6.17
CA LYS A 281 -2.70 -7.13 5.45
C LYS A 281 -3.62 -7.61 4.35
N ILE A 282 -4.83 -7.06 4.29
CA ILE A 282 -5.79 -7.30 3.22
C ILE A 282 -6.14 -5.97 2.54
N ALA A 283 -6.33 -5.99 1.23
CA ALA A 283 -6.92 -4.89 0.47
C ALA A 283 -7.99 -5.45 -0.46
N VAL A 284 -9.16 -4.82 -0.48
CA VAL A 284 -10.23 -5.08 -1.44
C VAL A 284 -10.27 -3.92 -2.43
N THR A 285 -10.63 -4.17 -3.68
CA THR A 285 -10.87 -3.13 -4.70
C THR A 285 -11.82 -3.62 -5.79
N VAL A 286 -12.12 -2.74 -6.75
CA VAL A 286 -12.84 -3.03 -7.99
C VAL A 286 -11.83 -3.10 -9.17
N PRO A 287 -12.21 -3.59 -10.36
CA PRO A 287 -11.33 -3.58 -11.52
C PRO A 287 -10.83 -2.16 -11.85
N THR A 288 -9.63 -2.06 -12.44
CA THR A 288 -8.91 -0.80 -12.74
C THR A 288 -8.48 0.04 -11.53
N ASP A 289 -9.20 0.09 -10.40
CA ASP A 289 -8.82 0.93 -9.26
C ASP A 289 -7.70 0.32 -8.38
N ASN A 290 -6.46 0.79 -8.55
CA ASN A 290 -5.32 0.41 -7.70
C ASN A 290 -4.93 1.49 -6.67
N SER A 291 -5.89 2.33 -6.22
CA SER A 291 -5.66 3.26 -5.11
C SER A 291 -5.15 2.59 -3.83
N VAL A 292 -5.50 1.32 -3.61
CA VAL A 292 -5.13 0.49 -2.45
C VAL A 292 -3.73 -0.13 -2.53
N ASP A 293 -3.02 0.02 -3.66
CA ASP A 293 -1.67 -0.55 -3.90
C ASP A 293 -1.67 -2.07 -3.65
N ILE A 294 -2.57 -2.75 -4.37
CA ILE A 294 -3.10 -4.08 -4.04
C ILE A 294 -2.00 -5.14 -3.88
N LEU A 295 -1.02 -5.13 -4.78
CA LEU A 295 0.09 -6.09 -4.84
C LEU A 295 1.04 -6.02 -3.62
N THR A 296 0.88 -5.05 -2.71
CA THR A 296 1.71 -4.89 -1.50
C THR A 296 1.17 -5.56 -0.24
N ASN A 297 0.01 -6.22 -0.35
CA ASN A 297 -0.77 -6.82 0.74
C ASN A 297 -0.57 -8.34 0.83
N ASP A 298 -0.81 -8.94 2.00
CA ASP A 298 -0.76 -10.41 2.14
C ASP A 298 -1.88 -11.06 1.31
N ILE A 299 -3.08 -10.46 1.29
CA ILE A 299 -4.15 -10.76 0.33
C ILE A 299 -4.56 -9.48 -0.41
N GLY A 300 -4.69 -9.56 -1.73
CA GLY A 300 -5.45 -8.63 -2.56
C GLY A 300 -6.74 -9.28 -3.03
N VAL A 301 -7.86 -8.56 -2.98
CA VAL A 301 -9.18 -9.02 -3.40
C VAL A 301 -9.72 -8.02 -4.43
N VAL A 302 -10.20 -8.50 -5.58
CA VAL A 302 -10.77 -7.67 -6.64
C VAL A 302 -12.17 -8.16 -6.94
N VAL A 303 -13.18 -7.29 -6.79
CA VAL A 303 -14.56 -7.57 -7.23
C VAL A 303 -14.55 -7.87 -8.73
N VAL A 304 -15.24 -8.93 -9.13
CA VAL A 304 -15.59 -9.19 -10.53
C VAL A 304 -17.11 -9.09 -10.64
N SER A 305 -17.57 -8.37 -11.65
CA SER A 305 -18.99 -8.20 -11.98
C SER A 305 -19.29 -8.82 -13.33
N ASP A 306 -20.57 -8.99 -13.66
CA ASP A 306 -21.03 -9.22 -15.03
C ASP A 306 -21.09 -7.92 -15.85
N ASP A 307 -21.54 -8.04 -17.10
CA ASP A 307 -21.68 -6.93 -18.05
C ASP A 307 -22.75 -5.91 -17.64
N GLU A 308 -23.69 -6.27 -16.75
CA GLU A 308 -24.66 -5.34 -16.13
C GLU A 308 -24.09 -4.61 -14.90
N GLY A 309 -22.87 -4.95 -14.48
CA GLY A 309 -22.20 -4.38 -13.32
C GLY A 309 -22.72 -4.90 -11.97
N GLU A 310 -23.39 -6.06 -11.95
CA GLU A 310 -23.74 -6.77 -10.71
C GLU A 310 -22.53 -7.62 -10.26
N PRO A 311 -22.03 -7.46 -9.03
CA PRO A 311 -20.92 -8.27 -8.52
C PRO A 311 -21.26 -9.77 -8.50
N GLN A 312 -20.39 -10.62 -9.04
CA GLN A 312 -20.58 -12.07 -9.08
C GLN A 312 -19.55 -12.85 -8.23
N GLY A 313 -18.41 -12.23 -7.92
CA GLY A 313 -17.40 -12.85 -7.05
C GLY A 313 -16.10 -12.06 -7.04
N PHE A 314 -15.00 -12.76 -6.80
CA PHE A 314 -13.71 -12.14 -6.51
C PHE A 314 -12.53 -12.86 -7.13
N ASN A 315 -11.67 -12.09 -7.78
CA ASN A 315 -10.29 -12.47 -8.08
C ASN A 315 -9.40 -12.24 -6.85
N ILE A 316 -8.52 -13.19 -6.53
CA ILE A 316 -7.65 -13.13 -5.34
C ILE A 316 -6.17 -13.16 -5.72
N TYR A 317 -5.39 -12.25 -5.12
CA TYR A 317 -3.92 -12.23 -5.13
C TYR A 317 -3.37 -12.55 -3.75
N VAL A 318 -2.21 -13.20 -3.66
CA VAL A 318 -1.56 -13.55 -2.38
C VAL A 318 -0.04 -13.31 -2.35
N GLY A 319 0.48 -12.96 -1.17
CA GLY A 319 1.92 -12.97 -0.89
C GLY A 319 2.67 -11.64 -1.07
N GLY A 320 1.97 -10.50 -1.16
CA GLY A 320 2.62 -9.20 -1.24
C GLY A 320 3.28 -8.74 0.07
N GLY A 321 4.37 -7.97 -0.03
CA GLY A 321 4.94 -7.34 1.17
C GLY A 321 6.26 -6.62 1.01
N MET A 322 6.23 -5.32 1.33
CA MET A 322 7.36 -4.39 1.19
C MET A 322 8.58 -4.68 2.08
N GLY A 323 8.42 -4.85 3.39
CA GLY A 323 9.55 -4.75 4.33
C GLY A 323 10.69 -5.76 4.11
N ARG A 324 11.92 -5.23 4.07
CA ARG A 324 13.19 -5.98 4.03
C ARG A 324 14.17 -5.45 5.11
N THR A 325 15.37 -6.00 5.13
CA THR A 325 16.52 -5.52 5.92
C THR A 325 17.66 -5.18 4.95
N HIS A 326 18.43 -4.13 5.22
CA HIS A 326 19.63 -3.82 4.42
C HIS A 326 20.72 -4.87 4.64
N ARG A 327 21.46 -5.22 3.57
CA ARG A 327 22.55 -6.21 3.55
C ARG A 327 22.13 -7.61 4.02
N LEU A 328 20.89 -7.99 3.73
CA LEU A 328 20.31 -9.30 4.03
C LEU A 328 19.32 -9.65 2.93
N GLU A 329 19.86 -10.08 1.80
CA GLU A 329 19.11 -10.19 0.53
C GLU A 329 18.13 -11.37 0.50
N THR A 330 18.25 -12.30 1.45
CA THR A 330 17.17 -13.24 1.82
C THR A 330 15.89 -12.55 2.32
N THR A 331 15.95 -11.23 2.59
CA THR A 331 14.79 -10.37 2.83
C THR A 331 14.64 -9.36 1.69
N PHE A 332 13.54 -9.49 0.95
CA PHE A 332 13.28 -8.78 -0.31
C PHE A 332 11.84 -8.27 -0.35
N ALA A 333 11.56 -7.18 -1.08
CA ALA A 333 10.17 -6.80 -1.36
C ALA A 333 9.55 -7.79 -2.37
N ARG A 334 8.23 -8.05 -2.28
CA ARG A 334 7.51 -8.96 -3.19
C ARG A 334 6.13 -8.42 -3.53
N LEU A 335 5.68 -8.70 -4.75
CA LEU A 335 4.31 -8.50 -5.20
C LEU A 335 3.40 -9.67 -4.77
N GLY A 336 2.08 -9.45 -4.80
CA GLY A 336 1.10 -10.51 -4.74
C GLY A 336 0.97 -11.22 -6.10
N GLU A 337 0.81 -12.54 -6.08
CA GLU A 337 0.60 -13.37 -7.27
C GLU A 337 -0.86 -13.83 -7.34
N PRO A 338 -1.43 -14.02 -8.55
CA PRO A 338 -2.78 -14.58 -8.71
C PRO A 338 -2.94 -15.94 -8.02
N LEU A 339 -3.94 -16.07 -7.16
CA LEU A 339 -4.34 -17.34 -6.55
C LEU A 339 -5.40 -18.05 -7.40
N GLY A 340 -6.44 -17.32 -7.79
CA GLY A 340 -7.62 -17.83 -8.50
C GLY A 340 -8.85 -16.94 -8.27
N TYR A 341 -10.01 -17.43 -8.67
CA TYR A 341 -11.32 -16.78 -8.45
C TYR A 341 -12.17 -17.57 -7.44
N VAL A 342 -13.09 -16.87 -6.74
CA VAL A 342 -14.18 -17.46 -5.94
C VAL A 342 -15.53 -16.73 -6.17
N PRO A 343 -16.67 -17.43 -6.11
CA PRO A 343 -18.00 -16.83 -6.00
C PRO A 343 -18.14 -15.84 -4.83
N LYS A 344 -19.14 -14.95 -4.90
CA LYS A 344 -19.34 -13.85 -3.94
C LYS A 344 -19.62 -14.30 -2.50
N GLU A 345 -20.35 -15.41 -2.36
CA GLU A 345 -20.69 -16.05 -1.10
C GLU A 345 -19.48 -16.67 -0.37
N ASP A 346 -18.42 -17.01 -1.12
CA ASP A 346 -17.28 -17.79 -0.62
C ASP A 346 -16.16 -16.95 -0.01
N ILE A 347 -16.17 -15.63 -0.23
CA ILE A 347 -15.00 -14.76 0.05
C ILE A 347 -14.52 -14.82 1.49
N LEU A 348 -15.43 -14.93 2.47
CA LEU A 348 -15.08 -15.02 3.88
C LEU A 348 -14.43 -16.36 4.23
N TYR A 349 -14.90 -17.45 3.63
CA TYR A 349 -14.33 -18.80 3.78
C TYR A 349 -12.94 -18.89 3.12
N ALA A 350 -12.81 -18.37 1.90
CA ALA A 350 -11.53 -18.32 1.19
C ALA A 350 -10.48 -17.45 1.92
N VAL A 351 -10.86 -16.26 2.41
CA VAL A 351 -9.97 -15.39 3.20
C VAL A 351 -9.57 -16.05 4.53
N LYS A 352 -10.52 -16.70 5.21
CA LYS A 352 -10.25 -17.47 6.45
C LYS A 352 -9.28 -18.62 6.18
N ALA A 353 -9.47 -19.39 5.11
CA ALA A 353 -8.57 -20.47 4.69
C ALA A 353 -7.13 -19.97 4.47
N ILE A 354 -6.94 -18.86 3.73
CA ILE A 354 -5.62 -18.25 3.49
C ILE A 354 -4.97 -17.80 4.81
N VAL A 355 -5.75 -17.20 5.72
CA VAL A 355 -5.28 -16.79 7.05
C VAL A 355 -4.88 -18.00 7.90
N VAL A 356 -5.63 -19.11 7.85
CA VAL A 356 -5.32 -20.37 8.56
C VAL A 356 -4.05 -21.01 7.99
N THR A 357 -3.87 -21.09 6.67
CA THR A 357 -2.63 -21.58 6.07
C THR A 357 -1.40 -20.80 6.58
N GLN A 358 -1.49 -19.48 6.70
CA GLN A 358 -0.46 -18.63 7.30
C GLN A 358 -0.34 -18.76 8.83
N ARG A 359 -1.43 -19.08 9.54
CA ARG A 359 -1.44 -19.31 11.00
C ARG A 359 -0.62 -20.56 11.36
N GLU A 360 -0.82 -21.64 10.62
CA GLU A 360 -0.15 -22.93 10.85
C GLU A 360 1.28 -22.96 10.28
N ASN A 361 1.46 -22.52 9.02
CA ASN A 361 2.71 -22.76 8.27
C ASN A 361 3.67 -21.56 8.25
N GLY A 362 3.24 -20.38 8.68
CA GLY A 362 4.10 -19.19 8.71
C GLY A 362 5.15 -19.25 9.83
N ARG A 363 6.41 -18.98 9.49
CA ARG A 363 7.56 -19.10 10.43
C ARG A 363 7.41 -18.28 11.71
N ARG A 364 7.58 -18.95 12.86
CA ARG A 364 7.50 -18.38 14.22
C ARG A 364 8.85 -18.32 14.96
N ASP A 365 9.91 -18.82 14.33
CA ASP A 365 11.28 -18.88 14.85
C ASP A 365 12.04 -17.54 14.65
N ASP A 366 12.10 -17.04 13.42
CA ASP A 366 12.65 -15.71 13.08
C ASP A 366 11.57 -14.83 12.45
N ARG A 367 11.25 -13.75 13.16
CA ARG A 367 10.23 -12.76 12.80
C ARG A 367 10.57 -11.98 11.53
N LYS A 368 11.81 -12.04 11.00
CA LYS A 368 12.17 -11.52 9.68
C LYS A 368 11.48 -12.28 8.54
N TYR A 369 11.37 -13.61 8.66
CA TYR A 369 10.83 -14.51 7.62
C TYR A 369 9.35 -14.92 7.86
N SER A 370 8.73 -14.40 8.92
CA SER A 370 7.38 -14.75 9.38
C SER A 370 6.19 -14.32 8.50
N ARG A 371 6.40 -13.48 7.47
CA ARG A 371 5.33 -12.98 6.58
C ARG A 371 5.03 -13.97 5.46
N MET A 372 3.75 -14.07 5.06
CA MET A 372 3.25 -15.04 4.08
C MET A 372 4.00 -15.01 2.74
N LYS A 373 4.54 -13.86 2.32
CA LYS A 373 5.41 -13.74 1.15
C LYS A 373 6.59 -14.74 1.13
N TYR A 374 7.15 -15.09 2.29
CA TYR A 374 8.27 -16.04 2.39
C TYR A 374 7.81 -17.49 2.39
N LEU A 375 6.60 -17.76 2.91
CA LEU A 375 5.96 -19.08 2.80
C LEU A 375 5.66 -19.41 1.33
N ILE A 376 5.03 -18.48 0.60
CA ILE A 376 4.74 -18.66 -0.83
C ILE A 376 6.03 -18.70 -1.64
N SER A 377 7.02 -17.86 -1.32
CA SER A 377 8.35 -17.91 -1.96
C SER A 377 9.16 -19.19 -1.69
N SER A 378 8.81 -20.00 -0.69
CA SER A 378 9.47 -21.28 -0.41
C SER A 378 8.66 -22.50 -0.85
N TRP A 379 7.37 -22.34 -1.09
CA TRP A 379 6.46 -23.41 -1.53
C TRP A 379 6.11 -23.35 -3.02
N GLY A 380 6.16 -22.17 -3.64
CA GLY A 380 5.49 -21.91 -4.92
C GLY A 380 3.99 -21.68 -4.75
N ILE A 381 3.38 -20.94 -5.69
CA ILE A 381 1.96 -20.59 -5.66
C ILE A 381 1.05 -21.83 -5.74
N GLU A 382 1.43 -22.86 -6.50
CA GLU A 382 0.63 -24.08 -6.70
C GLU A 382 0.47 -24.89 -5.41
N LYS A 383 1.56 -25.13 -4.67
CA LYS A 383 1.52 -25.79 -3.36
C LYS A 383 0.81 -24.91 -2.32
N PHE A 384 0.94 -23.59 -2.40
CA PHE A 384 0.19 -22.71 -1.52
C PHE A 384 -1.33 -22.83 -1.78
N ARG A 385 -1.76 -22.80 -3.05
CA ARG A 385 -3.17 -22.99 -3.43
C ARG A 385 -3.71 -24.32 -2.90
N SER A 386 -3.05 -25.44 -3.17
CA SER A 386 -3.56 -26.76 -2.77
C SER A 386 -3.63 -26.99 -1.25
N VAL A 387 -2.89 -26.21 -0.44
CA VAL A 387 -3.03 -26.21 1.03
C VAL A 387 -4.14 -25.25 1.49
N VAL A 388 -4.35 -24.11 0.82
CA VAL A 388 -5.51 -23.25 1.09
C VAL A 388 -6.81 -23.97 0.75
N GLU A 389 -6.86 -24.70 -0.36
CA GLU A 389 -8.02 -25.48 -0.82
C GLU A 389 -8.47 -26.54 0.21
N GLN A 390 -7.54 -27.10 1.00
CA GLN A 390 -7.88 -28.02 2.10
C GLN A 390 -8.66 -27.35 3.24
N TYR A 391 -8.33 -26.10 3.57
CA TYR A 391 -9.03 -25.30 4.58
C TYR A 391 -10.28 -24.58 4.04
N TYR A 392 -10.39 -24.44 2.72
CA TYR A 392 -11.52 -23.85 2.01
C TYR A 392 -12.59 -24.90 1.65
N GLY A 393 -12.21 -26.19 1.57
CA GLY A 393 -13.11 -27.31 1.29
C GLY A 393 -13.41 -27.56 -0.19
N LYS A 394 -13.00 -26.65 -1.07
CA LYS A 394 -13.14 -26.74 -2.54
C LYS A 394 -11.99 -26.02 -3.24
N LYS A 395 -11.94 -26.15 -4.56
CA LYS A 395 -10.91 -25.53 -5.41
C LYS A 395 -11.22 -24.06 -5.70
N PHE A 396 -10.18 -23.30 -6.03
CA PHE A 396 -10.35 -22.01 -6.71
C PHE A 396 -10.67 -22.23 -8.19
N GLU A 397 -11.51 -21.35 -8.75
CA GLU A 397 -11.64 -21.23 -10.20
C GLU A 397 -10.37 -20.58 -10.80
N PRO A 398 -10.13 -20.72 -12.12
CA PRO A 398 -9.13 -19.94 -12.83
C PRO A 398 -9.28 -18.44 -12.54
N PHE A 399 -8.15 -17.75 -12.34
CA PHE A 399 -8.15 -16.30 -12.16
C PHE A 399 -8.69 -15.63 -13.44
N ARG A 400 -9.75 -14.84 -13.30
CA ARG A 400 -10.43 -14.19 -14.44
C ARG A 400 -9.60 -13.00 -14.93
N GLU A 401 -9.71 -12.65 -16.20
CA GLU A 401 -8.97 -11.49 -16.74
C GLU A 401 -9.40 -10.18 -16.05
N LEU A 402 -8.49 -9.20 -15.97
CA LEU A 402 -8.74 -7.89 -15.40
C LEU A 402 -8.20 -6.80 -16.34
N PRO A 403 -8.91 -5.65 -16.49
CA PRO A 403 -8.40 -4.49 -17.21
C PRO A 403 -7.15 -3.91 -16.55
N GLU A 404 -6.41 -3.07 -17.27
CA GLU A 404 -5.23 -2.40 -16.73
C GLU A 404 -5.56 -1.60 -15.45
N TRP A 405 -4.60 -1.64 -14.52
CA TRP A 405 -4.65 -0.90 -13.27
C TRP A 405 -4.34 0.58 -13.49
N GLU A 406 -5.00 1.44 -12.72
CA GLU A 406 -4.78 2.87 -12.64
C GLU A 406 -4.63 3.31 -11.17
N PHE A 407 -3.80 4.32 -10.93
CA PHE A 407 -3.79 5.00 -9.64
C PHE A 407 -4.92 6.02 -9.56
N ARG A 408 -5.87 5.83 -8.63
CA ARG A 408 -6.94 6.80 -8.34
C ARG A 408 -6.62 7.54 -7.03
N SER A 409 -6.41 8.87 -7.12
CA SER A 409 -6.11 9.73 -5.96
C SER A 409 -7.35 10.19 -5.19
N TYR A 410 -8.51 10.23 -5.88
CA TYR A 410 -9.80 10.76 -5.43
C TYR A 410 -9.81 12.25 -5.02
N LEU A 411 -8.77 13.00 -5.35
CA LEU A 411 -8.64 14.41 -4.95
C LEU A 411 -9.47 15.35 -5.83
N GLY A 412 -9.87 16.50 -5.27
CA GLY A 412 -10.77 17.45 -5.93
C GLY A 412 -12.24 17.17 -5.65
N TRP A 413 -13.12 17.88 -6.37
CA TRP A 413 -14.58 17.78 -6.25
C TRP A 413 -15.16 16.77 -7.25
N HIS A 414 -15.94 15.82 -6.75
CA HIS A 414 -16.56 14.74 -7.52
C HIS A 414 -18.03 14.55 -7.11
N GLU A 415 -18.83 13.87 -7.94
CA GLU A 415 -20.18 13.43 -7.57
C GLU A 415 -20.15 12.01 -6.98
N GLN A 416 -21.07 11.68 -6.07
CA GLN A 416 -21.16 10.32 -5.49
C GLN A 416 -22.07 9.38 -6.30
N GLY A 417 -23.03 9.92 -7.05
CA GLY A 417 -24.09 9.17 -7.75
C GLY A 417 -25.48 9.26 -7.10
N ASP A 418 -25.61 9.89 -5.93
CA ASP A 418 -26.87 10.17 -5.20
C ASP A 418 -27.29 11.65 -5.27
N GLY A 419 -26.67 12.43 -6.15
CA GLY A 419 -26.83 13.90 -6.20
C GLY A 419 -25.95 14.67 -5.19
N SER A 420 -25.31 14.00 -4.24
CA SER A 420 -24.30 14.59 -3.34
C SER A 420 -22.92 14.62 -3.98
N LEU A 421 -22.05 15.46 -3.43
CA LEU A 421 -20.64 15.59 -3.81
C LEU A 421 -19.72 14.98 -2.75
N PHE A 422 -18.49 14.67 -3.15
CA PHE A 422 -17.37 14.52 -2.23
C PHE A 422 -16.20 15.42 -2.62
N CYS A 423 -15.35 15.75 -1.64
CA CYS A 423 -14.15 16.55 -1.87
C CYS A 423 -12.92 15.85 -1.25
N GLY A 424 -12.04 15.32 -2.11
CA GLY A 424 -10.75 14.80 -1.68
C GLY A 424 -9.72 15.91 -1.54
N LEU A 425 -9.08 15.99 -0.37
CA LEU A 425 -8.17 17.06 0.03
C LEU A 425 -6.74 16.52 0.11
N HIS A 426 -5.81 17.21 -0.55
CA HIS A 426 -4.39 16.91 -0.45
C HIS A 426 -3.87 17.29 0.94
N VAL A 427 -3.13 16.38 1.57
CA VAL A 427 -2.45 16.61 2.85
C VAL A 427 -1.05 16.03 2.75
N ASP A 428 -0.04 16.89 2.68
CA ASP A 428 1.36 16.43 2.60
C ASP A 428 1.72 15.53 3.78
N ASN A 429 2.13 14.30 3.45
CA ASN A 429 2.37 13.22 4.40
C ASN A 429 1.20 12.92 5.36
N GLY A 430 -0.02 13.32 5.05
CA GLY A 430 -1.17 13.14 5.93
C GLY A 430 -1.04 13.78 7.30
N ARG A 431 -0.20 14.80 7.48
CA ARG A 431 -0.04 15.51 8.76
C ARG A 431 -1.06 16.64 8.87
N ILE A 432 -2.08 16.45 9.70
CA ILE A 432 -3.07 17.47 10.03
C ILE A 432 -2.65 18.16 11.33
N GLY A 433 -2.55 19.49 11.32
CA GLY A 433 -2.19 20.33 12.47
C GLY A 433 -2.51 21.81 12.24
N GLY A 434 -2.42 22.62 13.30
CA GLY A 434 -2.56 24.09 13.22
C GLY A 434 -3.84 24.57 12.52
N LYS A 435 -3.72 25.58 11.65
CA LYS A 435 -4.87 26.15 10.91
C LYS A 435 -5.60 25.11 10.05
N MET A 436 -4.89 24.14 9.48
CA MET A 436 -5.48 23.04 8.71
C MET A 436 -6.40 22.19 9.59
N LYS A 437 -5.93 21.79 10.78
CA LYS A 437 -6.71 21.02 11.77
C LYS A 437 -8.00 21.74 12.14
N LYS A 438 -7.88 22.98 12.62
CA LYS A 438 -9.02 23.81 13.05
C LYS A 438 -10.05 23.98 11.92
N THR A 439 -9.62 24.29 10.70
CA THR A 439 -10.54 24.52 9.57
C THR A 439 -11.22 23.24 9.11
N LEU A 440 -10.53 22.08 9.13
CA LEU A 440 -11.15 20.79 8.86
C LEU A 440 -12.24 20.46 9.90
N ARG A 441 -11.94 20.65 11.20
CA ARG A 441 -12.91 20.47 12.27
C ARG A 441 -14.14 21.37 12.08
N GLU A 442 -13.94 22.68 11.92
CA GLU A 442 -15.02 23.65 11.70
C GLU A 442 -15.93 23.26 10.51
N ILE A 443 -15.37 22.77 9.41
CA ILE A 443 -16.13 22.32 8.23
C ILE A 443 -16.89 21.02 8.52
N ILE A 444 -16.25 20.05 9.16
CA ILE A 444 -16.82 18.72 9.43
C ILE A 444 -17.94 18.83 10.47
N GLU A 445 -17.72 19.56 11.55
CA GLU A 445 -18.69 19.81 12.64
C GLU A 445 -19.92 20.58 12.13
N LYS A 446 -19.72 21.72 11.44
CA LYS A 446 -20.80 22.59 10.94
C LYS A 446 -21.74 21.92 9.94
N HIS A 447 -21.28 20.90 9.23
CA HIS A 447 -22.01 20.26 8.13
C HIS A 447 -22.34 18.78 8.40
N ASP A 448 -22.08 18.28 9.62
CA ASP A 448 -22.21 16.85 10.03
C ASP A 448 -21.60 15.87 9.00
N LEU A 449 -20.39 16.18 8.52
CA LEU A 449 -19.79 15.40 7.44
C LEU A 449 -19.24 14.07 7.95
N SER A 450 -19.54 12.99 7.23
CA SER A 450 -18.72 11.78 7.28
C SER A 450 -17.42 12.01 6.49
N ILE A 451 -16.34 11.32 6.87
CA ILE A 451 -15.07 11.40 6.13
C ILE A 451 -14.53 10.02 5.79
N ARG A 452 -13.63 9.99 4.79
CA ARG A 452 -12.89 8.79 4.43
C ARG A 452 -11.41 9.07 4.27
N LEU A 453 -10.57 8.19 4.79
CA LEU A 453 -9.12 8.27 4.69
C LEU A 453 -8.63 7.47 3.48
N THR A 454 -7.65 7.99 2.73
CA THR A 454 -7.13 7.32 1.52
C THR A 454 -5.84 6.52 1.81
N PRO A 455 -5.52 5.49 1.00
CA PRO A 455 -4.24 4.78 1.13
C PRO A 455 -3.02 5.65 0.81
N ASN A 456 -3.21 6.83 0.23
CA ASN A 456 -2.17 7.83 -0.04
C ASN A 456 -2.13 8.96 1.00
N GLN A 457 -2.62 8.70 2.23
CA GLN A 457 -2.50 9.62 3.37
C GLN A 457 -3.32 10.91 3.22
N ASN A 458 -4.29 10.96 2.31
CA ASN A 458 -5.21 12.09 2.12
C ASN A 458 -6.57 11.84 2.81
N ILE A 459 -7.38 12.89 2.91
CA ILE A 459 -8.73 12.88 3.52
C ILE A 459 -9.79 13.26 2.47
N ILE A 460 -10.94 12.59 2.51
CA ILE A 460 -12.11 12.88 1.71
C ILE A 460 -13.24 13.34 2.62
N LEU A 461 -13.80 14.51 2.36
CA LEU A 461 -15.07 14.97 2.91
C LEU A 461 -16.22 14.39 2.06
N CYS A 462 -17.16 13.68 2.67
CA CYS A 462 -18.22 12.93 1.97
C CYS A 462 -19.59 13.60 2.09
N ASP A 463 -20.56 13.14 1.28
CA ASP A 463 -21.99 13.44 1.39
C ASP A 463 -22.35 14.95 1.39
N ILE A 464 -21.55 15.75 0.67
CA ILE A 464 -21.64 17.21 0.65
C ILE A 464 -22.76 17.66 -0.29
N ARG A 465 -23.73 18.42 0.23
CA ARG A 465 -24.79 19.04 -0.58
C ARG A 465 -24.21 20.05 -1.56
N LYS A 466 -24.69 20.08 -2.81
CA LYS A 466 -24.18 20.94 -3.90
C LYS A 466 -24.06 22.42 -3.51
N ALA A 467 -24.98 22.95 -2.71
CA ALA A 467 -24.96 24.34 -2.20
C ALA A 467 -23.73 24.64 -1.29
N TRP A 468 -23.20 23.67 -0.56
CA TRP A 468 -22.08 23.86 0.37
C TRP A 468 -20.71 23.94 -0.32
N LYS A 469 -20.64 23.57 -1.62
CA LYS A 469 -19.40 23.51 -2.41
C LYS A 469 -18.58 24.81 -2.36
N ARG A 470 -19.23 25.98 -2.50
CA ARG A 470 -18.57 27.29 -2.54
C ARG A 470 -18.09 27.76 -1.14
N PRO A 471 -18.91 27.72 -0.08
CA PRO A 471 -18.45 27.95 1.29
C PRO A 471 -17.27 27.06 1.70
N ILE A 472 -17.39 25.74 1.51
CA ILE A 472 -16.35 24.77 1.87
C ILE A 472 -15.06 25.04 1.10
N THR A 473 -15.13 25.27 -0.22
CA THR A 473 -13.94 25.62 -1.03
C THR A 473 -13.24 26.88 -0.53
N THR A 474 -14.00 27.87 -0.05
CA THR A 474 -13.45 29.15 0.41
C THR A 474 -12.70 28.99 1.74
N ALA A 475 -13.31 28.30 2.71
CA ALA A 475 -12.68 28.00 4.00
C ALA A 475 -11.41 27.13 3.84
N LEU A 476 -11.46 26.09 3.01
CA LEU A 476 -10.31 25.24 2.68
C LEU A 476 -9.15 26.06 2.08
N ALA A 477 -9.43 26.92 1.10
CA ALA A 477 -8.42 27.76 0.46
C ALA A 477 -7.78 28.75 1.47
N GLN A 478 -8.58 29.36 2.34
CA GLN A 478 -8.08 30.22 3.43
C GLN A 478 -7.17 29.48 4.43
N ALA A 479 -7.29 28.15 4.54
CA ALA A 479 -6.47 27.29 5.39
C ALA A 479 -5.24 26.68 4.67
N GLY A 480 -5.04 26.96 3.38
CA GLY A 480 -3.99 26.35 2.56
C GLY A 480 -4.31 24.95 2.04
N LEU A 481 -5.54 24.46 2.20
CA LEU A 481 -6.01 23.20 1.61
C LEU A 481 -6.41 23.44 0.16
N LEU A 482 -5.40 23.45 -0.71
CA LEU A 482 -5.54 23.76 -2.13
C LEU A 482 -6.21 22.64 -2.93
N GLN A 483 -6.91 23.02 -4.01
CA GLN A 483 -7.40 22.06 -5.01
C GLN A 483 -6.21 21.49 -5.81
N PRO A 484 -6.27 20.23 -6.29
CA PRO A 484 -5.11 19.57 -6.93
C PRO A 484 -4.45 20.31 -8.09
N ARG A 485 -5.21 21.13 -8.84
CA ARG A 485 -4.70 22.00 -9.92
C ARG A 485 -3.78 23.15 -9.47
N PHE A 486 -3.67 23.37 -8.15
CA PHE A 486 -2.79 24.36 -7.52
C PHE A 486 -1.73 23.70 -6.60
N VAL A 487 -1.61 22.38 -6.67
CA VAL A 487 -0.62 21.58 -5.94
C VAL A 487 0.35 20.99 -6.97
N ASP A 488 1.63 20.91 -6.64
CA ASP A 488 2.61 20.29 -7.54
C ASP A 488 2.22 18.82 -7.81
N PRO A 489 2.16 18.37 -9.07
CA PRO A 489 1.91 16.97 -9.43
C PRO A 489 2.83 15.94 -8.74
N LEU A 490 4.02 16.35 -8.28
CA LEU A 490 4.92 15.52 -7.47
C LEU A 490 4.31 15.29 -6.08
N ASN A 491 3.90 16.34 -5.36
CA ASN A 491 3.26 16.25 -4.05
C ASN A 491 1.99 15.36 -4.09
N ILE A 492 1.16 15.49 -5.13
CA ILE A 492 -0.10 14.73 -5.29
C ILE A 492 0.10 13.20 -5.24
N THR A 493 1.25 12.69 -5.67
CA THR A 493 1.56 11.25 -5.67
C THR A 493 2.59 10.86 -4.61
N ALA A 494 3.19 11.84 -3.93
CA ALA A 494 4.27 11.64 -2.99
C ALA A 494 3.79 11.11 -1.63
N MET A 495 4.66 10.35 -0.95
CA MET A 495 4.43 9.91 0.42
C MET A 495 5.73 9.70 1.18
N ALA A 496 5.79 10.20 2.43
CA ALA A 496 6.73 9.71 3.43
C ALA A 496 6.05 8.87 4.53
N CYS A 497 6.87 8.10 5.26
CA CYS A 497 6.48 7.60 6.58
C CYS A 497 7.00 8.55 7.67
N PRO A 498 6.46 8.51 8.92
CA PRO A 498 6.89 9.44 9.98
C PRO A 498 8.39 9.48 10.21
N ALA A 499 9.06 8.32 10.25
CA ALA A 499 10.48 8.22 10.58
C ALA A 499 10.81 8.96 11.90
N PHE A 500 11.79 9.86 11.91
CA PHE A 500 12.12 10.65 13.09
C PHE A 500 11.01 11.69 13.42
N PRO A 501 10.88 12.10 14.69
CA PRO A 501 11.66 11.62 15.83
C PRO A 501 11.13 10.30 16.43
N LEU A 502 9.82 10.06 16.36
CA LEU A 502 9.18 9.04 17.22
C LEU A 502 9.29 7.59 16.72
N CYS A 503 9.77 7.30 15.51
CA CYS A 503 9.96 5.92 15.06
C CYS A 503 11.26 5.32 15.65
N PRO A 504 11.20 4.27 16.49
CA PRO A 504 12.40 3.62 17.04
C PRO A 504 13.20 2.82 15.98
N LEU A 505 12.70 2.73 14.75
CA LEU A 505 13.34 2.02 13.63
C LEU A 505 13.86 2.95 12.52
N ALA A 506 13.81 4.29 12.70
CA ALA A 506 14.32 5.24 11.71
C ALA A 506 15.86 5.33 11.75
N ILE A 507 16.47 5.33 10.57
CA ILE A 507 17.92 5.46 10.33
C ILE A 507 18.24 6.87 9.82
N THR A 508 17.35 7.44 9.01
CA THR A 508 17.36 8.84 8.54
C THR A 508 15.93 9.40 8.52
N GLU A 509 15.78 10.66 8.14
CA GLU A 509 14.50 11.35 7.97
C GLU A 509 13.58 10.72 6.91
N ALA A 510 12.31 11.14 6.92
CA ALA A 510 11.42 10.97 5.78
C ALA A 510 10.33 12.04 5.75
N GLU A 511 9.41 12.07 6.73
CA GLU A 511 8.30 13.04 6.76
C GLU A 511 8.77 14.48 6.87
N ARG A 512 9.81 14.75 7.67
CA ARG A 512 10.38 16.10 7.84
C ARG A 512 11.23 16.53 6.63
N GLY A 513 11.83 15.58 5.92
CA GLY A 513 12.78 15.86 4.82
C GLY A 513 12.19 15.81 3.40
N ILE A 514 11.07 15.11 3.19
CA ILE A 514 10.48 15.00 1.83
C ILE A 514 10.03 16.32 1.20
N PRO A 515 9.55 17.38 1.92
CA PRO A 515 9.12 18.61 1.27
C PRO A 515 10.26 19.29 0.49
N ASP A 516 11.46 19.34 1.06
CA ASP A 516 12.62 19.94 0.40
C ASP A 516 13.23 19.04 -0.68
N ILE A 517 13.12 17.70 -0.53
CA ILE A 517 13.46 16.77 -1.61
C ILE A 517 12.54 16.99 -2.83
N ILE A 518 11.24 17.21 -2.64
CA ILE A 518 10.32 17.48 -3.76
C ILE A 518 10.65 18.81 -4.44
N LYS A 519 10.89 19.89 -3.69
CA LYS A 519 11.34 21.19 -4.25
C LYS A 519 12.60 21.02 -5.11
N ARG A 520 13.56 20.24 -4.64
CA ARG A 520 14.82 19.96 -5.35
C ARG A 520 14.58 19.13 -6.62
N VAL A 521 13.68 18.14 -6.61
CA VAL A 521 13.27 17.43 -7.82
C VAL A 521 12.58 18.36 -8.83
N ARG A 522 11.71 19.27 -8.37
CA ARG A 522 11.09 20.29 -9.23
C ARG A 522 12.12 21.23 -9.86
N ALA A 523 13.10 21.71 -9.08
CA ALA A 523 14.21 22.52 -9.59
C ALA A 523 15.08 21.75 -10.61
N VAL A 524 15.32 20.45 -10.41
CA VAL A 524 15.99 19.60 -11.41
C VAL A 524 15.13 19.44 -12.66
N PHE A 525 13.81 19.24 -12.54
CA PHE A 525 12.89 19.17 -13.68
C PHE A 525 12.97 20.45 -14.52
N GLU A 526 12.94 21.62 -13.88
CA GLU A 526 13.07 22.93 -14.53
C GLU A 526 14.46 23.10 -15.18
N LYS A 527 15.55 22.74 -14.49
CA LYS A 527 16.92 22.79 -15.02
C LYS A 527 17.11 21.92 -16.27
N VAL A 528 16.54 20.71 -16.30
CA VAL A 528 16.57 19.86 -17.51
C VAL A 528 15.47 20.24 -18.52
N GLY A 529 14.55 21.14 -18.16
CA GLY A 529 13.44 21.65 -18.97
C GLY A 529 12.31 20.66 -19.22
N LEU A 530 12.01 19.78 -18.25
CA LEU A 530 10.71 19.09 -18.16
C LEU A 530 9.62 20.12 -17.82
N ARG A 531 8.39 19.90 -18.27
CA ARG A 531 7.28 20.83 -18.07
C ARG A 531 6.70 20.71 -16.66
N TYR A 532 6.08 21.77 -16.15
CA TYR A 532 5.54 21.81 -14.78
C TYR A 532 4.51 20.70 -14.50
N TYR A 533 3.65 20.37 -15.46
CA TYR A 533 2.65 19.31 -15.32
C TYR A 533 3.24 17.88 -15.28
N GLU A 534 4.54 17.72 -15.54
CA GLU A 534 5.21 16.42 -15.50
C GLU A 534 5.55 16.03 -14.05
N SER A 535 5.42 14.74 -13.77
CA SER A 535 5.55 14.15 -12.42
C SER A 535 6.17 12.76 -12.49
N VAL A 536 6.64 12.30 -11.34
CA VAL A 536 7.04 10.92 -11.05
C VAL A 536 6.58 10.55 -9.65
N VAL A 537 6.18 9.30 -9.41
CA VAL A 537 5.78 8.83 -8.08
C VAL A 537 7.00 8.75 -7.15
N ILE A 538 7.14 9.72 -6.24
CA ILE A 538 8.23 9.78 -5.23
C ILE A 538 7.76 9.19 -3.90
N ARG A 539 8.49 8.23 -3.31
CA ARG A 539 8.13 7.68 -2.00
C ARG A 539 9.34 7.49 -1.08
N VAL A 540 9.29 8.08 0.11
CA VAL A 540 10.43 8.17 1.04
C VAL A 540 10.16 7.38 2.32
N THR A 541 11.16 6.64 2.78
CA THR A 541 11.11 5.97 4.09
C THR A 541 12.44 6.05 4.81
N GLY A 542 12.43 6.36 6.10
CA GLY A 542 13.66 6.47 6.89
C GLY A 542 14.36 5.14 7.23
N CYS A 543 13.85 3.99 6.77
CA CYS A 543 14.41 2.65 6.99
C CYS A 543 13.76 1.59 6.05
N PRO A 544 14.37 0.40 5.86
CA PRO A 544 13.94 -0.60 4.86
C PRO A 544 12.63 -1.37 5.20
N ASN A 545 11.88 -0.93 6.20
CA ASN A 545 10.57 -1.48 6.53
C ASN A 545 9.49 -1.15 5.47
N GLY A 546 9.73 -0.18 4.60
CA GLY A 546 8.87 0.12 3.44
C GLY A 546 7.48 0.68 3.81
N CYS A 547 7.36 1.42 4.91
CA CYS A 547 6.07 1.91 5.44
C CYS A 547 5.30 2.85 4.48
N ALA A 548 5.99 3.61 3.63
CA ALA A 548 5.40 4.44 2.57
C ALA A 548 5.29 3.72 1.21
N ARG A 549 5.45 2.38 1.18
CA ARG A 549 5.45 1.56 -0.05
C ARG A 549 6.46 2.05 -1.12
N PRO A 550 7.75 2.29 -0.76
CA PRO A 550 8.74 2.89 -1.66
C PRO A 550 9.17 1.97 -2.80
N TYR A 551 9.07 0.65 -2.61
CA TYR A 551 9.43 -0.35 -3.63
C TYR A 551 8.41 -0.43 -4.79
N MET A 552 7.35 0.38 -4.77
CA MET A 552 6.37 0.54 -5.86
C MET A 552 6.48 1.91 -6.56
N ALA A 553 7.46 2.72 -6.17
CA ALA A 553 7.66 4.08 -6.67
C ALA A 553 8.47 4.09 -7.97
N GLU A 554 8.24 5.09 -8.82
CA GLU A 554 9.15 5.40 -9.92
C GLU A 554 10.49 5.91 -9.39
N LEU A 555 10.45 6.68 -8.29
CA LEU A 555 11.61 7.08 -7.48
C LEU A 555 11.36 6.78 -5.99
N GLY A 556 11.95 5.69 -5.50
CA GLY A 556 11.92 5.31 -4.09
C GLY A 556 13.19 5.74 -3.36
N LEU A 557 13.07 6.36 -2.19
CA LEU A 557 14.20 6.69 -1.31
C LEU A 557 14.08 5.93 0.02
N VAL A 558 15.08 5.11 0.34
CA VAL A 558 15.04 4.16 1.46
C VAL A 558 16.26 4.36 2.36
N GLY A 559 16.03 4.94 3.53
CA GLY A 559 17.07 5.33 4.48
C GLY A 559 17.98 4.17 4.88
N ASP A 560 19.28 4.34 4.69
CA ASP A 560 20.31 3.30 4.85
C ASP A 560 21.51 3.73 5.71
N GLY A 561 21.60 5.02 6.03
CA GLY A 561 22.56 5.61 6.95
C GLY A 561 22.18 7.05 7.31
N PRO A 562 22.88 7.69 8.27
CA PRO A 562 22.67 9.10 8.59
C PRO A 562 22.86 9.98 7.36
N ASN A 563 21.82 10.76 7.04
CA ASN A 563 21.74 11.60 5.85
C ASN A 563 22.08 10.86 4.53
N SER A 564 21.71 9.58 4.40
CA SER A 564 21.74 8.86 3.11
C SER A 564 20.50 8.02 2.84
N TYR A 565 20.21 7.84 1.55
CA TYR A 565 19.18 6.96 1.04
C TYR A 565 19.77 5.97 0.03
N GLN A 566 19.29 4.73 0.10
CA GLN A 566 19.31 3.80 -1.03
C GLN A 566 18.23 4.23 -2.02
N VAL A 567 18.61 4.44 -3.29
CA VAL A 567 17.74 4.87 -4.39
C VAL A 567 17.17 3.65 -5.09
N TRP A 568 15.86 3.64 -5.32
CA TRP A 568 15.11 2.57 -5.98
C TRP A 568 14.38 3.13 -7.21
N LEU A 569 14.47 2.43 -8.34
CA LEU A 569 13.87 2.83 -9.62
C LEU A 569 13.05 1.68 -10.24
N GLY A 570 12.07 1.99 -11.08
CA GLY A 570 11.32 1.00 -11.87
C GLY A 570 9.99 0.50 -11.30
N GLY A 571 9.41 1.17 -10.30
CA GLY A 571 7.96 1.11 -10.09
C GLY A 571 7.21 1.83 -11.22
N LYS A 572 5.88 1.73 -11.28
CA LYS A 572 5.04 2.41 -12.31
C LYS A 572 4.04 3.40 -11.70
N PRO A 573 3.52 4.38 -12.47
CA PRO A 573 2.45 5.28 -12.05
C PRO A 573 1.17 4.59 -11.55
N ASN A 574 0.90 3.35 -11.98
CA ASN A 574 -0.23 2.52 -11.53
C ASN A 574 0.14 1.42 -10.53
N GLN A 575 1.37 1.41 -10.00
CA GLN A 575 1.87 0.46 -8.99
C GLN A 575 1.72 -1.03 -9.38
N THR A 576 1.93 -1.35 -10.65
CA THR A 576 1.98 -2.74 -11.15
C THR A 576 3.39 -3.36 -11.14
N SER A 577 4.44 -2.52 -11.14
CA SER A 577 5.85 -2.96 -11.15
C SER A 577 6.52 -2.76 -9.79
N LEU A 578 7.46 -3.66 -9.46
CA LEU A 578 8.34 -3.57 -8.31
C LEU A 578 9.66 -2.89 -8.70
N ALA A 579 9.99 -1.79 -8.05
CA ALA A 579 11.27 -1.11 -8.17
C ALA A 579 12.44 -2.02 -7.72
N ARG A 580 13.64 -1.76 -8.26
CA ARG A 580 14.89 -2.43 -7.88
C ARG A 580 15.88 -1.41 -7.29
N SER A 581 16.81 -1.87 -6.44
CA SER A 581 17.85 -1.01 -5.87
C SER A 581 18.83 -0.57 -6.96
N PHE A 582 18.97 0.74 -7.15
CA PHE A 582 19.80 1.34 -8.20
C PHE A 582 21.18 1.74 -7.65
N MET A 583 21.20 2.52 -6.56
CA MET A 583 22.41 3.00 -5.89
C MET A 583 22.21 3.01 -4.37
N ASP A 584 23.25 2.63 -3.63
CA ASP A 584 23.28 2.61 -2.16
C ASP A 584 23.98 3.87 -1.61
N LYS A 585 23.63 4.28 -0.39
CA LYS A 585 24.24 5.36 0.40
C LYS A 585 24.29 6.75 -0.25
N VAL A 586 23.45 7.04 -1.24
CA VAL A 586 23.40 8.37 -1.87
C VAL A 586 23.07 9.41 -0.79
N LYS A 587 23.99 10.37 -0.58
CA LYS A 587 23.85 11.37 0.48
C LYS A 587 22.79 12.40 0.11
N VAL A 588 22.16 12.99 1.13
CA VAL A 588 21.07 13.97 0.92
C VAL A 588 21.54 15.15 0.08
N GLN A 589 22.79 15.61 0.21
CA GLN A 589 23.35 16.69 -0.62
C GLN A 589 23.81 16.26 -2.03
N ASP A 590 23.83 14.96 -2.33
CA ASP A 590 24.34 14.41 -3.59
C ASP A 590 23.21 13.87 -4.51
N LEU A 591 21.94 14.07 -4.13
CA LEU A 591 20.78 13.55 -4.88
C LEU A 591 20.72 14.08 -6.32
N GLU A 592 21.01 15.35 -6.56
CA GLU A 592 21.00 15.96 -7.90
C GLU A 592 22.01 15.31 -8.85
N LYS A 593 23.18 14.88 -8.33
CA LYS A 593 24.22 14.19 -9.12
C LYS A 593 23.70 12.88 -9.71
N VAL A 594 22.72 12.24 -9.06
CA VAL A 594 22.05 11.04 -9.54
C VAL A 594 20.80 11.38 -10.36
N LEU A 595 20.01 12.36 -9.92
CA LEU A 595 18.68 12.62 -10.48
C LEU A 595 18.70 13.47 -11.75
N GLU A 596 19.61 14.43 -11.88
CA GLU A 596 19.74 15.30 -13.05
C GLU A 596 20.06 14.53 -14.35
N PRO A 597 21.08 13.66 -14.43
CA PRO A 597 21.30 12.82 -15.61
C PRO A 597 20.09 11.94 -15.94
N LEU A 598 19.46 11.32 -14.94
CA LEU A 598 18.32 10.42 -15.14
C LEU A 598 17.12 11.16 -15.75
N PHE A 599 16.76 12.34 -15.22
CA PHE A 599 15.63 13.12 -15.72
C PHE A 599 15.92 13.82 -17.06
N TYR A 600 17.16 14.28 -17.29
CA TYR A 600 17.59 14.80 -18.59
C TYR A 600 17.53 13.72 -19.68
N HIS A 601 18.00 12.52 -19.39
CA HIS A 601 17.95 11.41 -20.34
C HIS A 601 16.53 10.85 -20.50
N TRP A 602 15.67 10.86 -19.47
CA TRP A 602 14.24 10.58 -19.64
C TRP A 602 13.60 11.56 -20.63
N LYS A 603 13.73 12.87 -20.39
CA LYS A 603 13.22 13.92 -21.29
C LYS A 603 13.66 13.71 -22.75
N ARG A 604 14.94 13.36 -22.97
CA ARG A 604 15.55 13.24 -24.31
C ARG A 604 15.39 11.88 -25.00
N ARG A 605 15.14 10.78 -24.26
CA ARG A 605 15.19 9.40 -24.79
C ARG A 605 13.97 8.55 -24.46
N ARG A 606 12.92 9.15 -23.89
CA ARG A 606 11.62 8.48 -23.70
C ARG A 606 10.82 8.35 -24.99
N GLN A 607 9.93 7.37 -25.00
CA GLN A 607 8.90 7.19 -26.03
C GLN A 607 7.69 8.09 -25.73
N SER A 608 6.74 8.17 -26.67
CA SER A 608 5.51 8.96 -26.48
C SER A 608 4.71 8.42 -25.29
N LYS A 609 4.28 9.32 -24.39
CA LYS A 609 3.57 9.03 -23.12
C LYS A 609 4.31 8.12 -22.10
N GLU A 610 5.56 7.75 -22.34
CA GLU A 610 6.30 6.84 -21.45
C GLU A 610 6.64 7.47 -20.08
N SER A 611 6.26 6.78 -19.00
CA SER A 611 6.56 7.19 -17.62
C SER A 611 8.05 7.08 -17.29
N PHE A 612 8.49 7.70 -16.19
CA PHE A 612 9.89 7.56 -15.75
C PHE A 612 10.16 6.13 -15.28
N GLY A 613 9.18 5.50 -14.63
CA GLY A 613 9.19 4.08 -14.30
C GLY A 613 9.49 3.19 -15.50
N GLU A 614 8.70 3.31 -16.56
CA GLU A 614 8.87 2.53 -17.79
C GLU A 614 10.18 2.82 -18.51
N PHE A 615 10.57 4.10 -18.58
CA PHE A 615 11.86 4.50 -19.11
C PHE A 615 13.02 3.83 -18.35
N THR A 616 12.97 3.78 -17.01
CA THR A 616 14.03 3.15 -16.21
C THR A 616 14.06 1.62 -16.35
N ILE A 617 12.91 0.99 -16.60
CA ILE A 617 12.84 -0.44 -16.93
C ILE A 617 13.46 -0.70 -18.31
N ARG A 618 13.01 0.03 -19.35
CA ARG A 618 13.42 -0.14 -20.75
C ARG A 618 14.89 0.18 -20.99
N MET A 619 15.45 1.16 -20.28
CA MET A 619 16.85 1.55 -20.44
C MET A 619 17.84 0.56 -19.83
N GLY A 620 17.45 -0.16 -18.77
CA GLY A 620 18.32 -1.08 -18.03
C GLY A 620 19.28 -0.36 -17.07
N PHE A 621 19.53 -0.97 -15.90
CA PHE A 621 20.27 -0.30 -14.82
C PHE A 621 21.75 -0.05 -15.13
N GLU A 622 22.40 -0.91 -15.92
CA GLU A 622 23.80 -0.72 -16.36
C GLU A 622 23.94 0.58 -17.16
N LYS A 623 23.06 0.78 -18.15
CA LYS A 623 23.01 1.98 -18.99
C LYS A 623 22.59 3.23 -18.21
N LEU A 624 21.71 3.09 -17.22
CA LEU A 624 21.35 4.21 -16.34
C LEU A 624 22.53 4.62 -15.43
N LYS A 625 23.34 3.67 -14.95
CA LYS A 625 24.57 3.97 -14.19
C LYS A 625 25.59 4.66 -15.07
N GLU A 626 25.84 4.13 -16.28
CA GLU A 626 26.74 4.76 -17.26
C GLU A 626 26.39 6.25 -17.51
N LEU A 627 25.10 6.59 -17.56
CA LEU A 627 24.62 7.97 -17.76
C LEU A 627 24.71 8.86 -16.50
N VAL A 628 24.81 8.27 -15.30
CA VAL A 628 25.11 9.00 -14.05
C VAL A 628 26.62 9.18 -13.91
N ASP A 629 27.40 8.12 -14.14
CA ASP A 629 28.85 8.09 -13.97
C ASP A 629 29.58 8.98 -15.00
N LYS A 630 29.00 9.17 -16.19
CA LYS A 630 29.50 10.07 -17.26
C LYS A 630 28.76 11.41 -17.31
N TRP A 631 28.18 11.89 -16.20
CA TRP A 631 27.40 13.13 -16.19
C TRP A 631 28.27 14.40 -16.07
N GLU A 632 28.57 15.01 -17.21
CA GLU A 632 29.26 16.30 -17.31
C GLU A 632 28.30 17.52 -17.26
N GLY A 633 26.99 17.28 -17.24
CA GLY A 633 25.95 18.31 -17.28
C GLY A 633 25.07 18.25 -18.54
N PRO A 634 24.02 19.10 -18.60
CA PRO A 634 23.13 19.13 -19.76
C PRO A 634 23.85 19.78 -20.95
N VAL A 635 24.01 19.02 -22.04
CA VAL A 635 24.50 19.56 -23.32
C VAL A 635 23.58 20.69 -23.77
N LEU A 636 24.08 21.92 -23.65
CA LEU A 636 23.39 23.13 -24.06
C LEU A 636 23.23 23.12 -25.58
N LEU A 637 22.06 22.69 -26.06
CA LEU A 637 21.61 23.01 -27.41
C LEU A 637 21.59 24.54 -27.54
N ALA A 638 22.25 25.05 -28.58
CA ALA A 638 22.48 26.48 -28.77
C ALA A 638 21.18 27.30 -28.59
N SER A 639 21.30 28.42 -27.85
CA SER A 639 20.21 29.24 -27.31
C SER A 639 18.89 29.12 -28.08
N SER A 640 17.88 28.52 -27.45
CA SER A 640 16.51 28.49 -27.98
C SER A 640 16.08 29.91 -28.29
N ARG A 641 15.89 30.25 -29.57
CA ARG A 641 15.36 31.57 -29.95
C ARG A 641 13.89 31.63 -29.54
N TYR A 642 13.64 32.15 -28.34
CA TYR A 642 12.29 32.45 -27.86
C TYR A 642 11.73 33.60 -28.71
N ASN A 643 10.97 33.25 -29.75
CA ASN A 643 10.26 34.21 -30.60
C ASN A 643 9.10 34.85 -29.82
N LEU A 644 9.44 35.79 -28.93
CA LEU A 644 8.48 36.56 -28.17
C LEU A 644 7.73 37.50 -29.14
N LYS A 645 6.50 37.15 -29.50
CA LYS A 645 5.60 38.06 -30.21
C LYS A 645 5.09 39.12 -29.24
N LEU A 646 5.81 40.24 -29.21
CA LEU A 646 5.32 41.48 -28.60
C LEU A 646 4.14 41.99 -29.43
N PHE A 647 3.02 42.24 -28.76
CA PHE A 647 1.89 42.97 -29.31
C PHE A 647 1.85 44.34 -28.64
N ALA A 648 1.72 45.38 -29.43
CA ALA A 648 1.52 46.75 -29.01
C ALA A 648 0.32 47.31 -29.78
N ASP A 649 -0.33 48.33 -29.22
CA ASP A 649 -1.22 49.19 -29.98
C ASP A 649 -0.43 50.00 -31.04
N LYS A 650 -1.18 50.69 -31.91
CA LYS A 650 -0.61 51.43 -33.04
C LYS A 650 0.29 52.58 -32.58
N GLU A 651 -0.14 53.33 -31.56
CA GLU A 651 0.52 54.55 -31.09
C GLU A 651 1.86 54.22 -30.41
N THR A 652 1.87 53.19 -29.56
CA THR A 652 3.08 52.61 -28.97
C THR A 652 4.02 52.06 -30.04
N TYR A 653 3.53 51.38 -31.08
CA TYR A 653 4.38 50.89 -32.17
C TYR A 653 5.03 52.03 -32.95
N GLU A 654 4.26 53.05 -33.34
CA GLU A 654 4.75 54.21 -34.10
C GLU A 654 5.76 55.03 -33.29
N ALA A 655 5.50 55.26 -31.99
CA ALA A 655 6.45 55.92 -31.10
C ALA A 655 7.79 55.16 -30.97
N VAL A 656 7.75 53.83 -30.79
CA VAL A 656 8.96 52.98 -30.75
C VAL A 656 9.66 52.93 -32.12
N HIS A 657 8.91 53.02 -33.22
CA HIS A 657 9.48 53.02 -34.57
C HIS A 657 10.27 54.29 -34.87
N GLU A 658 9.75 55.49 -34.56
CA GLU A 658 10.49 56.74 -34.74
C GLU A 658 11.71 56.85 -33.79
N LEU A 659 11.55 56.44 -32.52
CA LEU A 659 12.68 56.35 -31.59
C LEU A 659 13.77 55.39 -32.07
N ALA A 660 13.41 54.31 -32.77
CA ALA A 660 14.39 53.39 -33.33
C ALA A 660 15.17 54.00 -34.50
N LYS A 661 14.50 54.74 -35.40
CA LYS A 661 15.17 55.47 -36.50
C LYS A 661 16.22 56.45 -35.97
N LEU A 662 15.90 57.22 -34.93
CA LEU A 662 16.83 58.16 -34.29
C LEU A 662 18.10 57.48 -33.73
N GLN A 663 18.04 56.19 -33.43
CA GLN A 663 19.17 55.38 -32.97
C GLN A 663 19.77 54.47 -34.06
N ASN A 664 19.34 54.64 -35.32
CA ASN A 664 19.72 53.81 -36.48
C ASN A 664 19.43 52.30 -36.27
N LYS A 665 18.32 52.01 -35.58
CA LYS A 665 17.80 50.66 -35.23
C LYS A 665 16.42 50.46 -35.87
N ASN A 666 15.95 49.21 -35.95
CA ASN A 666 14.53 48.93 -36.18
C ASN A 666 13.75 48.78 -34.85
N ALA A 667 12.42 48.93 -34.91
CA ALA A 667 11.55 48.91 -33.73
C ALA A 667 11.70 47.64 -32.87
N HIS A 668 11.96 46.48 -33.47
CA HIS A 668 12.18 45.23 -32.74
C HIS A 668 13.53 45.23 -32.01
N GLN A 669 14.60 45.73 -32.63
CA GLN A 669 15.91 45.87 -31.98
C GLN A 669 15.82 46.78 -30.75
N LEU A 670 15.19 47.95 -30.88
CA LEU A 670 15.02 48.89 -29.77
C LEU A 670 14.13 48.29 -28.66
N ALA A 671 12.99 47.70 -28.99
CA ALA A 671 12.12 47.05 -27.99
C ALA A 671 12.86 45.94 -27.22
N MET A 672 13.63 45.09 -27.91
CA MET A 672 14.43 44.03 -27.28
C MET A 672 15.62 44.57 -26.48
N GLU A 673 16.04 45.82 -26.68
CA GLU A 673 17.08 46.51 -25.90
C GLU A 673 16.49 47.13 -24.63
N VAL A 674 15.37 47.86 -24.75
CA VAL A 674 14.59 48.40 -23.62
C VAL A 674 14.19 47.28 -22.65
N ILE A 675 13.68 46.16 -23.16
CA ILE A 675 13.31 44.99 -22.34
C ILE A 675 14.54 44.38 -21.63
N ARG A 676 15.71 44.33 -22.28
CA ARG A 676 16.95 43.84 -21.64
C ARG A 676 17.41 44.78 -20.53
N ASN A 677 17.39 46.09 -20.76
CA ASN A 677 17.79 47.08 -19.79
C ASN A 677 16.84 47.09 -18.57
N PHE A 678 15.53 46.97 -18.80
CA PHE A 678 14.52 46.82 -17.74
C PHE A 678 14.73 45.54 -16.92
N VAL A 679 14.93 44.39 -17.55
CA VAL A 679 15.21 43.13 -16.82
C VAL A 679 16.52 43.23 -16.02
N ALA A 680 17.55 43.89 -16.56
CA ALA A 680 18.82 44.09 -15.86
C ALA A 680 18.71 45.06 -14.67
N SER A 681 17.89 46.11 -14.75
CA SER A 681 17.67 47.04 -13.64
C SER A 681 16.93 46.36 -12.47
N GLN A 682 15.89 45.58 -12.80
CA GLN A 682 15.13 44.78 -11.83
C GLN A 682 16.00 43.71 -11.14
N GLN A 683 16.94 43.08 -11.85
CA GLN A 683 17.86 42.09 -11.26
C GLN A 683 18.92 42.71 -10.34
N ASN A 684 19.34 43.96 -10.58
CA ASN A 684 20.38 44.64 -9.81
C ASN A 684 19.83 45.52 -8.66
N GLY A 685 18.52 45.47 -8.40
CA GLY A 685 17.90 46.20 -7.28
C GLY A 685 17.92 47.73 -7.41
N LYS A 686 18.22 48.27 -8.61
CA LYS A 686 18.16 49.70 -8.92
C LYS A 686 17.02 49.96 -9.89
N GLY A 687 15.84 50.23 -9.34
CA GLY A 687 14.68 50.68 -10.09
C GLY A 687 14.56 52.20 -10.05
N GLU A 688 15.13 52.85 -11.07
CA GLU A 688 14.70 54.15 -11.60
C GLU A 688 14.52 53.98 -13.12
#